data_AF-A0A9P8FAY8-F1
#
_entry.id   AF-A0A9P8FAY8-F1
#
_cell.length_a   1.000
_cell.length_b   1.000
_cell.length_c   1.000
_cell.angle_alpha   90.00
_cell.angle_beta   90.00
_cell.angle_gamma   90.00
#
_symmetry.space_group_name_H-M   'P 1'
#
loop_
_entity.id
_entity.type
_entity.pdbx_description
1 polymer ?
#
loop_
_entity_poly.entity_id
_entity_poly.type
_entity_poly.pdbx_seq_one_letter_code
_entity_poly.pdbx_strand_id
1 'polypeptide(L)'
;ACTHRNRVSFLSNVGMANDEIFSGPMSESVPTANSSFAHRRSRADSTTSFTYYDDQDEDRDISDEEWLQEEAIIDEEAELEEGRVDAEDGHAFAEPDMDLESNDRPSLHSRKSSGYSRSSARSPLLRRRRSSDTDRSVRSGHGSGGRMSQKIYIQNEDMTIVVAGFKTSVLGYAIYLCISICTLGLGSLLFRWLPRWRVRLTGSPTPLHKCDWLVIENQWNEMVVQQLSKQSFDMPLSSVFGMPGKGKMREFDEYNDPILDELRIMDYRYIRFCFHPFKDKFILGNTWQDPAWTDVVTIRAGIDGEEQENRERIFGKNMIDIEQKSVGQLLVDEALHPFYIFQIASLVLWSVDEYYYYAACIFVISIVSIASTLIETRATMARLREISRFECDIRVLRSGFWRYVQSSDLVPGDVYEITDPNLTQFPCDSLLLSGDCIVNESMLTGESVPVSKIPTTNESLELLDLSASSIHPEVARNFLFSGTKIIRARRPQEDKSDEAAALALVVRTGFNTIKGALVRSMLFPKPSGFKFYRDSFRYIAVMAGIAMVGFVASFINFVRLGLEWHLIVVRALDLITIVVPPALPATLTIGTNFALSRLKKKFIFCISPQRVNVGGKLDVVCFDKTGTLTEDGLDVLGTRVVHRPANRFSDILTDSTALLPGATYERDPTVDYNANKAILYTMATCHSLRIVDDEFVGDPLDLKMFQFTGWQYEEGSERPGASDEDDQNSLSPSVARPPPGMELDLDEDETSPNNKRAIELGVLKSFEFVSQLRRASVIVRQFGDPSGNIYVKGAPECMKEICRPESFPPDYEELLSYYTHRGFRVIACATKHIFKLNWLKVQKMKREEAESNLEFVGFIIFENKLKPTTTGIIEELRDANIRTVMCTGDNILTAISVARECNLIDRSAHCFVPHFVEGDSRTALSRLSWESVDNPAYQLDDNTLKPLPPPAEHDSSLPYDVSNLRNYSIAVSGDVFRWLVDFASPKVLREMLVCGQVFARMSPDEKHELVEKLQSIDYCCGFCGDGANDCGALKAADVGISLSEAEASVAAPFTSRIFDISCVPEVIREGRGALVTSFSCFKYMSLYSAIQFTSVSFLYASASNLGDFQFLFIDLALILPIAIFMGWTGPYP
;
A
#
# COMPACT_ATOMS: atom_id res chain seq x y z
N ALA A 1 5.93 46.08 -41.19
CA ALA A 1 6.70 47.28 -41.57
C ALA A 1 7.27 47.91 -40.30
N CYS A 2 8.60 48.01 -40.27
CA CYS A 2 9.51 48.91 -39.51
C CYS A 2 8.86 50.01 -38.63
N THR A 3 9.37 50.45 -37.47
CA THR A 3 10.69 50.40 -36.81
C THR A 3 10.62 51.22 -35.51
N HIS A 4 11.40 50.82 -34.48
CA HIS A 4 12.14 51.62 -33.47
C HIS A 4 11.61 52.97 -32.92
N ARG A 5 11.55 53.13 -31.58
CA ARG A 5 12.55 53.83 -30.69
C ARG A 5 12.02 54.23 -29.29
N ASN A 6 12.84 53.90 -28.27
CA ASN A 6 13.25 54.67 -27.06
C ASN A 6 12.26 55.16 -25.97
N ARG A 7 12.60 54.80 -24.70
CA ARG A 7 12.96 55.64 -23.50
C ARG A 7 12.45 54.96 -22.20
N VAL A 8 13.32 54.49 -21.29
CA VAL A 8 14.07 55.20 -20.23
C VAL A 8 13.21 55.68 -19.04
N SER A 9 13.59 55.20 -17.85
CA SER A 9 13.43 55.76 -16.49
C SER A 9 12.13 55.45 -15.75
N PHE A 10 12.21 54.76 -14.59
CA PHE A 10 12.55 55.33 -13.29
C PHE A 10 12.76 54.20 -12.26
N LEU A 11 13.90 54.25 -11.58
CA LEU A 11 14.18 53.59 -10.32
C LEU A 11 13.39 54.29 -9.20
N SER A 12 12.65 53.53 -8.41
CA SER A 12 12.30 53.92 -7.05
C SER A 12 12.50 52.72 -6.12
N ASN A 13 13.39 52.92 -5.15
CA ASN A 13 13.69 52.05 -4.02
C ASN A 13 12.43 51.44 -3.40
N VAL A 14 12.39 50.11 -3.33
CA VAL A 14 11.71 49.38 -2.26
C VAL A 14 12.77 48.51 -1.61
N GLY A 15 12.89 48.66 -0.29
CA GLY A 15 13.96 48.11 0.51
C GLY A 15 14.01 46.59 0.44
N MET A 16 15.25 46.10 0.55
CA MET A 16 15.59 44.70 0.77
C MET A 16 14.79 44.15 1.97
N ALA A 17 13.82 43.28 1.70
CA ALA A 17 13.42 42.26 2.64
C ALA A 17 14.26 41.02 2.30
N ASN A 18 15.40 40.89 2.97
CA ASN A 18 16.04 39.60 3.16
C ASN A 18 15.15 38.86 4.16
N ASP A 19 14.39 37.87 3.70
CA ASP A 19 13.89 36.79 4.54
C ASP A 19 13.83 35.50 3.70
N GLU A 20 14.22 34.41 4.33
CA GLU A 20 14.60 33.09 3.82
C GLU A 20 13.39 32.28 3.27
N ILE A 21 12.58 32.85 2.38
CA ILE A 21 11.22 32.35 2.08
C ILE A 21 11.18 31.14 1.11
N PHE A 22 12.30 30.80 0.47
CA PHE A 22 12.37 29.65 -0.46
C PHE A 22 13.62 28.79 -0.30
N SER A 23 14.09 28.63 0.94
CA SER A 23 14.96 27.49 1.25
C SER A 23 14.11 26.21 1.18
N GLY A 24 14.05 25.61 0.00
CA GLY A 24 13.27 24.40 -0.20
C GLY A 24 13.81 23.29 0.71
N PRO A 25 13.01 22.67 1.60
CA PRO A 25 13.52 21.53 2.33
C PRO A 25 13.73 20.39 1.34
N MET A 26 14.95 19.90 1.22
CA MET A 26 15.33 18.48 1.00
C MET A 26 14.61 17.70 -0.12
N SER A 27 15.27 17.56 -1.26
CA SER A 27 14.94 16.60 -2.31
C SER A 27 15.36 15.17 -1.94
N GLU A 28 14.54 14.44 -1.18
CA GLU A 28 14.60 12.98 -1.12
C GLU A 28 13.67 12.39 -2.19
N SER A 29 13.87 12.75 -3.47
CA SER A 29 13.00 12.28 -4.56
C SER A 29 13.46 10.98 -5.22
N VAL A 30 14.44 10.30 -4.63
CA VAL A 30 14.60 8.87 -4.83
C VAL A 30 14.46 8.25 -3.45
N PRO A 31 13.32 7.64 -3.12
CA PRO A 31 13.31 6.71 -2.02
C PRO A 31 14.42 5.70 -2.34
N THR A 32 15.53 5.70 -1.60
CA THR A 32 16.38 4.49 -1.61
C THR A 32 15.44 3.33 -1.29
N ALA A 33 15.52 2.18 -1.97
CA ALA A 33 14.64 1.03 -1.70
C ALA A 33 14.33 0.78 -0.20
N ASN A 34 15.26 1.12 0.70
CA ASN A 34 15.10 1.13 2.16
C ASN A 34 13.96 2.02 2.73
N SER A 35 13.57 3.13 2.09
CA SER A 35 12.52 4.04 2.58
C SER A 35 11.10 3.55 2.27
N SER A 36 10.94 2.65 1.29
CA SER A 36 9.66 1.97 1.05
C SER A 36 9.21 1.11 2.25
N PHE A 37 10.17 0.71 3.10
CA PHE A 37 9.94 -0.05 4.33
C PHE A 37 10.13 0.77 5.61
N ALA A 38 10.49 2.06 5.52
CA ALA A 38 10.81 2.89 6.66
C ALA A 38 9.57 3.55 7.28
N HIS A 39 9.49 3.46 8.61
CA HIS A 39 8.65 4.27 9.48
C HIS A 39 7.14 4.27 9.21
N ARG A 40 6.46 3.17 9.57
CA ARG A 40 5.07 3.27 10.03
C ARG A 40 5.09 3.98 11.38
N ARG A 41 4.85 5.29 11.41
CA ARG A 41 4.67 6.00 12.70
C ARG A 41 3.55 5.31 13.47
N SER A 42 3.76 5.13 14.77
CA SER A 42 2.68 4.78 15.70
C SER A 42 1.55 5.78 15.46
N ARG A 43 0.41 5.29 14.96
CA ARG A 43 -0.82 6.10 14.92
C ARG A 43 -0.97 6.70 16.31
N ALA A 44 -0.92 8.03 16.42
CA ALA A 44 -1.51 8.67 17.59
C ALA A 44 -2.95 8.15 17.64
N ASP A 45 -3.44 7.74 18.81
CA ASP A 45 -4.81 7.26 19.00
C ASP A 45 -5.77 8.35 18.51
N SER A 46 -6.06 8.33 17.21
CA SER A 46 -6.90 9.33 16.59
C SER A 46 -8.31 9.03 17.06
N THR A 47 -8.90 10.02 17.73
CA THR A 47 -10.30 10.02 18.16
C THR A 47 -11.27 10.01 16.97
N THR A 48 -10.74 10.02 15.74
CA THR A 48 -11.47 10.15 14.48
C THR A 48 -11.15 8.99 13.51
N SER A 49 -11.11 7.75 14.00
CA SER A 49 -11.43 6.63 13.12
C SER A 49 -12.92 6.72 12.79
N PHE A 50 -13.26 7.33 11.65
CA PHE A 50 -14.60 7.24 11.06
C PHE A 50 -14.83 5.78 10.63
N THR A 51 -15.09 4.91 11.60
CA THR A 51 -15.61 3.59 11.34
C THR A 51 -17.05 3.76 10.88
N TYR A 52 -17.24 3.60 9.58
CA TYR A 52 -18.53 3.42 8.93
C TYR A 52 -19.42 2.47 9.77
N TYR A 53 -20.68 2.86 9.96
CA TYR A 53 -21.69 2.37 10.92
C TYR A 53 -21.63 2.97 12.34
N ASP A 54 -21.89 4.27 12.43
CA ASP A 54 -22.80 4.76 13.49
C ASP A 54 -24.17 4.91 12.82
N ASP A 55 -25.16 4.16 13.30
CA ASP A 55 -26.52 4.20 12.76
C ASP A 55 -27.09 5.61 12.99
N GLN A 56 -27.55 6.24 11.90
CA GLN A 56 -28.43 7.39 11.93
C GLN A 56 -29.67 7.05 12.75
N ASP A 57 -29.76 7.59 13.96
CA ASP A 57 -31.02 7.82 14.68
C ASP A 57 -30.75 8.92 15.71
N GLU A 58 -30.77 10.19 15.28
CA GLU A 58 -31.19 11.35 16.10
C GLU A 58 -31.26 12.63 15.23
N ASP A 59 -32.16 12.64 14.23
CA ASP A 59 -32.78 13.89 13.77
C ASP A 59 -34.07 14.09 14.57
N ARG A 60 -34.00 14.88 15.64
CA ARG A 60 -35.18 15.60 16.16
C ARG A 60 -34.79 17.01 16.57
N ASP A 61 -35.31 17.94 15.79
CA ASP A 61 -35.46 19.37 16.02
C ASP A 61 -35.50 19.76 17.51
N ILE A 62 -34.51 20.53 17.96
CA ILE A 62 -34.71 21.54 19.01
C ILE A 62 -34.01 22.82 18.54
N SER A 63 -34.85 23.82 18.33
CA SER A 63 -34.56 25.21 17.99
C SER A 63 -33.78 25.94 19.08
N ASP A 64 -32.86 26.80 18.62
CA ASP A 64 -32.45 28.13 19.11
C ASP A 64 -32.28 28.44 20.61
N GLU A 65 -31.22 29.24 20.85
CA GLU A 65 -30.88 30.05 22.04
C GLU A 65 -30.15 29.34 23.20
N GLU A 66 -28.81 29.41 23.20
CA GLU A 66 -28.04 30.36 24.04
C GLU A 66 -26.53 30.15 23.86
N TRP A 67 -25.82 31.27 23.73
CA TRP A 67 -24.38 31.39 23.55
C TRP A 67 -23.67 31.68 24.89
N LEU A 68 -22.35 31.41 24.91
CA LEU A 68 -21.29 31.80 25.88
C LEU A 68 -21.23 30.90 27.14
N GLN A 69 -20.09 30.35 27.56
CA GLN A 69 -18.86 31.06 27.88
C GLN A 69 -17.62 30.13 27.85
N GLU A 70 -16.49 30.69 27.41
CA GLU A 70 -15.13 30.14 27.49
C GLU A 70 -14.70 29.86 28.94
N GLU A 71 -13.86 28.85 29.16
CA GLU A 71 -12.43 29.07 29.44
C GLU A 71 -11.69 27.74 29.60
N ALA A 72 -10.51 27.72 28.98
CA ALA A 72 -9.48 26.69 29.07
C ALA A 72 -8.70 26.79 30.38
N ILE A 73 -7.91 25.75 30.73
CA ILE A 73 -6.45 25.81 30.98
C ILE A 73 -5.93 24.63 31.85
N ILE A 74 -5.04 23.86 31.21
CA ILE A 74 -3.69 23.40 31.60
C ILE A 74 -3.46 22.44 32.78
N ASP A 75 -2.57 21.49 32.45
CA ASP A 75 -1.75 20.55 33.20
C ASP A 75 -1.23 20.99 34.58
N GLU A 76 -0.98 19.99 35.44
CA GLU A 76 -0.04 20.12 36.55
C GLU A 76 0.98 18.97 36.54
N GLU A 77 2.26 19.35 36.45
CA GLU A 77 3.40 18.55 36.88
C GLU A 77 4.10 19.28 38.04
N ALA A 78 4.40 18.51 39.08
CA ALA A 78 5.56 18.59 39.97
C ALA A 78 5.75 19.73 41.01
N GLU A 79 5.88 19.24 42.25
CA GLU A 79 6.96 19.51 43.21
C GLU A 79 6.79 20.50 44.40
N LEU A 80 7.01 19.88 45.57
CA LEU A 80 7.78 20.33 46.74
C LEU A 80 7.13 21.14 47.90
N GLU A 81 7.31 20.50 49.05
CA GLU A 81 7.76 21.03 50.36
C GLU A 81 6.78 21.64 51.39
N GLU A 82 6.83 20.96 52.54
CA GLU A 82 6.82 21.45 53.92
C GLU A 82 5.55 22.07 54.55
N GLY A 83 5.08 21.39 55.60
CA GLY A 83 5.07 22.05 56.91
C GLY A 83 3.73 22.16 57.66
N ARG A 84 3.48 21.13 58.50
CA ARG A 84 3.09 21.23 59.92
C ARG A 84 1.71 21.78 60.36
N VAL A 85 1.05 20.94 61.22
CA VAL A 85 0.43 21.26 62.54
C VAL A 85 -0.99 21.88 62.48
N ASP A 86 -2.09 21.44 63.10
CA ASP A 86 -2.48 20.68 64.32
C ASP A 86 -3.87 19.99 64.07
N ALA A 87 -4.19 18.77 64.57
CA ALA A 87 -4.81 18.41 65.87
C ALA A 87 -6.13 19.18 66.17
N GLU A 88 -7.33 18.61 66.39
CA GLU A 88 -7.82 17.69 67.45
C GLU A 88 -9.31 17.33 67.14
N ASP A 89 -9.69 16.05 67.21
CA ASP A 89 -10.60 15.40 68.19
C ASP A 89 -12.12 15.74 68.21
N GLY A 90 -12.95 14.68 68.38
CA GLY A 90 -14.15 14.80 69.22
C GLY A 90 -15.50 14.21 68.74
N HIS A 91 -15.63 12.88 68.84
CA HIS A 91 -16.79 12.07 69.26
C HIS A 91 -18.25 12.62 69.29
N ALA A 92 -19.14 11.85 68.63
CA ALA A 92 -20.40 11.21 69.08
C ALA A 92 -21.41 11.96 69.99
N PHE A 93 -22.71 11.91 69.65
CA PHE A 93 -23.77 11.15 70.36
C PHE A 93 -25.20 11.50 69.87
N ALA A 94 -26.04 10.45 69.78
CA ALA A 94 -27.45 10.33 70.19
C ALA A 94 -28.60 11.06 69.44
N GLU A 95 -29.42 10.24 68.76
CA GLU A 95 -30.90 10.34 68.66
C GLU A 95 -31.58 10.16 70.07
N PRO A 96 -32.93 10.12 70.29
CA PRO A 96 -34.06 9.98 69.35
C PRO A 96 -35.45 10.61 69.74
N ASP A 97 -36.43 10.33 68.87
CA ASP A 97 -37.88 10.07 69.06
C ASP A 97 -38.94 11.17 69.35
N MET A 98 -39.95 11.27 68.46
CA MET A 98 -41.33 10.72 68.63
C MET A 98 -42.22 11.11 67.42
N ASP A 99 -42.68 10.15 66.60
CA ASP A 99 -44.01 9.46 66.60
C ASP A 99 -45.14 10.29 65.94
N LEU A 100 -46.04 9.85 65.04
CA LEU A 100 -46.70 8.58 64.61
C LEU A 100 -47.19 8.83 63.15
N GLU A 101 -47.53 7.90 62.24
CA GLU A 101 -48.53 6.82 62.34
C GLU A 101 -48.54 5.97 61.03
N SER A 102 -48.96 4.71 61.16
CA SER A 102 -49.06 3.64 60.15
C SER A 102 -50.40 3.60 59.40
N ASN A 103 -50.44 3.26 58.09
CA ASN A 103 -51.14 2.06 57.54
C ASN A 103 -51.20 1.96 55.99
N ASP A 104 -50.88 0.76 55.49
CA ASP A 104 -51.50 -0.07 54.43
C ASP A 104 -52.06 0.48 53.08
N ARG A 105 -51.38 0.05 51.99
CA ARG A 105 -51.87 -0.63 50.74
C ARG A 105 -52.71 0.15 49.68
N PRO A 106 -52.87 -0.34 48.41
CA PRO A 106 -52.15 -1.38 47.65
C PRO A 106 -51.80 -1.03 46.16
N SER A 107 -51.03 -1.93 45.52
CA SER A 107 -50.99 -2.32 44.09
C SER A 107 -51.57 -1.43 42.98
N LEU A 108 -50.79 -1.22 41.90
CA LEU A 108 -51.32 -1.30 40.54
C LEU A 108 -50.26 -1.78 39.53
N HIS A 109 -50.72 -2.77 38.76
CA HIS A 109 -50.05 -3.56 37.74
C HIS A 109 -49.71 -2.76 36.47
N SER A 110 -48.62 -3.20 35.82
CA SER A 110 -48.51 -3.45 34.37
C SER A 110 -49.05 -2.40 33.41
N ARG A 111 -48.11 -1.76 32.69
CA ARG A 111 -48.23 -1.61 31.24
C ARG A 111 -47.05 -2.27 30.54
N LYS A 112 -47.26 -3.53 30.15
CA LYS A 112 -46.65 -4.10 28.94
C LYS A 112 -47.03 -3.22 27.75
N SER A 113 -46.06 -2.59 27.09
CA SER A 113 -46.18 -2.26 25.68
C SER A 113 -45.46 -3.35 24.88
N SER A 114 -46.28 -4.18 24.25
CA SER A 114 -45.91 -5.12 23.21
C SER A 114 -45.42 -4.35 21.98
N GLY A 115 -44.11 -4.24 21.82
CA GLY A 115 -43.47 -3.97 20.54
C GLY A 115 -42.84 -5.26 20.02
N TYR A 116 -43.63 -6.08 19.33
CA TYR A 116 -43.11 -7.27 18.67
C TYR A 116 -42.11 -6.84 17.59
N SER A 117 -40.88 -7.32 17.76
CA SER A 117 -39.91 -7.69 16.72
C SER A 117 -39.93 -6.91 15.40
N ARG A 118 -38.87 -6.13 15.18
CA ARG A 118 -38.17 -6.12 13.88
C ARG A 118 -36.71 -5.75 14.10
N SER A 119 -35.82 -6.54 13.49
CA SER A 119 -34.36 -6.41 13.42
C SER A 119 -33.51 -6.92 14.61
N SER A 120 -33.76 -8.14 15.08
CA SER A 120 -32.79 -8.91 15.89
C SER A 120 -31.62 -9.49 15.07
N ALA A 121 -31.56 -9.21 13.77
CA ALA A 121 -30.48 -9.66 12.88
C ALA A 121 -29.25 -8.74 12.93
N ARG A 122 -29.41 -7.49 13.40
CA ARG A 122 -28.36 -6.46 13.39
C ARG A 122 -27.73 -6.15 14.76
N SER A 123 -28.26 -6.64 15.87
CA SER A 123 -27.60 -6.46 17.17
C SER A 123 -26.26 -7.22 17.17
N PRO A 124 -25.11 -6.57 17.43
CA PRO A 124 -23.84 -7.28 17.51
C PRO A 124 -23.90 -8.30 18.66
N LEU A 125 -23.48 -9.55 18.38
CA LEU A 125 -23.44 -10.61 19.40
C LEU A 125 -22.44 -10.28 20.52
N LEU A 126 -21.44 -9.45 20.19
CA LEU A 126 -20.42 -8.94 21.08
C LEU A 126 -20.73 -7.48 21.40
N ARG A 127 -20.99 -7.16 22.67
CA ARG A 127 -21.11 -5.76 23.12
C ARG A 127 -19.76 -5.08 22.87
N ARG A 128 -19.72 -4.13 21.93
CA ARG A 128 -18.57 -3.25 21.68
C ARG A 128 -18.43 -2.26 22.86
N ARG A 129 -17.87 -2.69 23.99
CA ARG A 129 -17.48 -1.77 25.07
C ARG A 129 -16.13 -1.13 24.72
N ARG A 130 -15.97 0.16 24.99
CA ARG A 130 -14.69 0.89 24.85
C ARG A 130 -13.64 0.22 25.74
N SER A 131 -12.41 0.11 25.24
CA SER A 131 -11.24 -0.45 25.94
C SER A 131 -10.93 0.26 27.26
N SER A 132 -11.30 1.53 27.41
CA SER A 132 -11.09 2.32 28.62
C SER A 132 -11.90 1.87 29.84
N ASP A 133 -13.07 1.23 29.64
CA ASP A 133 -13.88 0.70 30.76
C ASP A 133 -13.37 -0.66 31.26
N THR A 134 -12.58 -1.37 30.45
CA THR A 134 -11.99 -2.67 30.82
C THR A 134 -10.67 -2.55 31.60
N ASP A 135 -9.98 -1.42 31.54
CA ASP A 135 -8.78 -1.18 32.37
C ASP A 135 -9.14 -0.81 33.82
N ARG A 136 -10.35 -0.32 34.07
CA ARG A 136 -10.83 -0.03 35.44
C ARG A 136 -11.04 -1.29 36.30
N SER A 137 -11.32 -2.45 35.70
CA SER A 137 -11.55 -3.69 36.45
C SER A 137 -10.27 -4.36 36.98
N VAL A 138 -9.08 -3.87 36.61
CA VAL A 138 -7.80 -4.40 37.13
C VAL A 138 -7.41 -3.73 38.46
N ARG A 139 -7.93 -2.53 38.77
CA ARG A 139 -7.65 -1.84 40.05
C ARG A 139 -8.48 -2.32 41.24
N SER A 140 -9.55 -3.09 41.03
CA SER A 140 -10.32 -3.70 42.12
C SER A 140 -9.95 -5.18 42.24
N GLY A 141 -9.02 -5.49 43.15
CA GLY A 141 -8.65 -6.85 43.50
C GLY A 141 -9.79 -7.60 44.19
N HIS A 142 -10.78 -8.09 43.44
CA HIS A 142 -11.66 -9.20 43.79
C HIS A 142 -12.57 -9.56 42.59
N GLY A 143 -12.16 -10.55 41.80
CA GLY A 143 -13.01 -11.09 40.72
C GLY A 143 -12.29 -12.13 39.86
N SER A 144 -12.60 -13.41 40.11
CA SER A 144 -12.16 -14.60 39.36
C SER A 144 -12.64 -14.67 37.89
N GLY A 145 -12.96 -13.55 37.24
CA GLY A 145 -13.50 -13.49 35.89
C GLY A 145 -12.43 -13.09 34.87
N GLY A 146 -11.85 -14.07 34.16
CA GLY A 146 -10.93 -13.80 33.05
C GLY A 146 -11.60 -13.08 31.87
N ARG A 147 -10.79 -12.54 30.94
CA ARG A 147 -11.23 -11.81 29.75
C ARG A 147 -12.03 -12.76 28.83
N MET A 148 -13.24 -12.34 28.44
CA MET A 148 -14.13 -13.13 27.57
C MET A 148 -13.97 -12.81 26.09
N SER A 149 -13.56 -11.58 25.77
CA SER A 149 -13.34 -11.10 24.41
C SER A 149 -12.14 -10.16 24.32
N GLN A 150 -11.47 -10.18 23.19
CA GLN A 150 -10.29 -9.37 22.90
C GLN A 150 -10.45 -8.69 21.53
N LYS A 151 -10.20 -7.38 21.47
CA LYS A 151 -10.02 -6.67 20.20
C LYS A 151 -8.54 -6.74 19.82
N ILE A 152 -8.24 -7.20 18.61
CA ILE A 152 -6.90 -7.30 18.06
C ILE A 152 -6.85 -6.46 16.80
N TYR A 153 -5.86 -5.57 16.71
CA TYR A 153 -5.58 -4.82 15.50
C TYR A 153 -4.42 -5.49 14.76
N ILE A 154 -4.69 -5.97 13.55
CA ILE A 154 -3.70 -6.59 12.68
C ILE A 154 -3.11 -5.50 11.80
N GLN A 155 -1.97 -4.95 12.20
CA GLN A 155 -1.30 -3.85 11.50
C GLN A 155 -0.94 -4.20 10.05
N ASN A 156 -0.58 -5.45 9.75
CA ASN A 156 -0.19 -5.85 8.39
C ASN A 156 -1.36 -5.83 7.38
N GLU A 157 -2.60 -5.98 7.86
CA GLU A 157 -3.81 -5.99 7.02
C GLU A 157 -4.69 -4.74 7.21
N ASP A 158 -4.28 -3.82 8.08
CA ASP A 158 -5.08 -2.71 8.58
C ASP A 158 -6.53 -3.13 8.90
N MET A 159 -6.65 -4.19 9.70
CA MET A 159 -7.94 -4.79 10.05
C MET A 159 -8.05 -4.97 11.55
N THR A 160 -9.20 -4.55 12.09
CA THR A 160 -9.57 -4.89 13.46
C THR A 160 -10.42 -6.16 13.48
N ILE A 161 -10.04 -7.09 14.36
CA ILE A 161 -10.80 -8.30 14.65
C ILE A 161 -11.19 -8.31 16.13
N VAL A 162 -12.34 -8.90 16.42
CA VAL A 162 -12.81 -9.18 17.78
C VAL A 162 -12.86 -10.69 17.94
N VAL A 163 -12.09 -11.19 18.91
CA VAL A 163 -12.00 -12.61 19.26
C VAL A 163 -12.79 -12.84 20.53
N ALA A 164 -13.67 -13.83 20.55
CA ALA A 164 -14.46 -14.20 21.72
C ALA A 164 -14.39 -15.71 21.98
N GLY A 165 -14.23 -16.08 23.25
CA GLY A 165 -14.09 -17.47 23.69
C GLY A 165 -15.43 -18.16 23.92
N PHE A 166 -15.58 -19.39 23.40
CA PHE A 166 -16.76 -20.22 23.61
C PHE A 166 -16.39 -21.64 24.01
N LYS A 167 -17.34 -22.26 24.74
CA LYS A 167 -17.34 -23.68 25.08
C LYS A 167 -18.60 -24.34 24.51
N THR A 168 -18.48 -25.58 24.04
CA THR A 168 -19.63 -26.35 23.55
C THR A 168 -20.57 -26.70 24.71
N SER A 169 -21.82 -26.25 24.61
CA SER A 169 -22.88 -26.65 25.54
C SER A 169 -23.50 -27.98 25.09
N VAL A 170 -23.48 -28.99 25.96
CA VAL A 170 -24.04 -30.32 25.66
C VAL A 170 -25.54 -30.23 25.37
N LEU A 171 -26.28 -29.44 26.16
CA LEU A 171 -27.71 -29.23 25.97
C LEU A 171 -27.99 -28.49 24.65
N GLY A 172 -27.21 -27.45 24.36
CA GLY A 172 -27.35 -26.68 23.12
C GLY A 172 -27.05 -27.50 21.87
N TYR A 173 -26.02 -28.34 21.92
CA TYR A 173 -25.67 -29.27 20.85
C TYR A 173 -26.71 -30.38 20.67
N ALA A 174 -27.30 -30.89 21.77
CA ALA A 174 -28.40 -31.85 21.69
C ALA A 174 -29.63 -31.24 21.01
N ILE A 175 -29.98 -29.99 21.33
CA ILE A 175 -31.06 -29.26 20.66
C ILE A 175 -30.75 -29.07 19.16
N TYR A 176 -29.51 -28.71 18.81
CA TYR A 176 -29.07 -28.62 17.41
C TYR A 176 -29.29 -29.94 16.67
N LEU A 177 -28.88 -31.06 17.27
CA LEU A 177 -29.02 -32.38 16.70
C LEU A 177 -30.49 -32.78 16.54
N CYS A 178 -31.32 -32.54 17.57
CA CYS A 178 -32.76 -32.77 17.51
C CYS A 178 -33.42 -31.96 16.38
N ILE A 179 -33.13 -30.66 16.27
CA ILE A 179 -33.63 -29.82 15.18
C ILE A 179 -33.18 -30.37 13.83
N SER A 180 -31.91 -30.75 13.70
CA SER A 180 -31.38 -31.31 12.46
C SER A 180 -32.07 -32.62 12.06
N ILE A 181 -32.32 -33.52 13.01
CA ILE A 181 -32.97 -34.81 12.75
C ILE A 181 -34.46 -34.61 12.44
N CYS A 182 -35.17 -33.82 13.24
CA CYS A 182 -36.60 -33.55 13.05
C CYS A 182 -36.90 -32.85 11.71
N THR A 183 -35.94 -32.09 11.19
CA THR A 183 -36.08 -31.35 9.92
C THR A 183 -35.41 -32.04 8.73
N LEU A 184 -34.98 -33.30 8.87
CA LEU A 184 -34.27 -34.06 7.83
C LEU A 184 -33.06 -33.29 7.25
N GLY A 185 -32.37 -32.51 8.08
CA GLY A 185 -31.18 -31.74 7.71
C GLY A 185 -31.43 -30.28 7.30
N LEU A 186 -32.68 -29.85 7.08
CA LEU A 186 -33.00 -28.45 6.72
C LEU A 186 -32.58 -27.46 7.82
N GLY A 187 -32.74 -27.83 9.09
CA GLY A 187 -32.28 -27.04 10.23
C GLY A 187 -30.75 -26.88 10.26
N SER A 188 -30.00 -27.94 9.96
CA SER A 188 -28.54 -27.88 9.84
C SER A 188 -28.10 -26.94 8.71
N LEU A 189 -28.87 -26.88 7.63
CA LEU A 189 -28.61 -26.02 6.48
C LEU A 189 -28.88 -24.55 6.83
N LEU A 190 -29.99 -24.27 7.51
CA LEU A 190 -30.32 -22.92 8.00
C LEU A 190 -29.26 -22.40 9.00
N PHE A 191 -28.78 -23.26 9.89
CA PHE A 191 -27.68 -22.93 10.81
C PHE A 191 -26.31 -22.76 10.12
N ARG A 192 -26.13 -23.34 8.91
CA ARG A 192 -24.94 -23.10 8.08
C ARG A 192 -24.97 -21.70 7.43
N TRP A 193 -26.12 -21.26 6.95
CA TRP A 193 -26.28 -19.92 6.37
C TRP A 193 -26.36 -18.81 7.42
N LEU A 194 -26.86 -19.11 8.62
CA LEU A 194 -26.94 -18.18 9.74
C LEU A 194 -26.00 -18.63 10.88
N PRO A 195 -24.68 -18.45 10.74
CA PRO A 195 -23.70 -18.91 11.73
C PRO A 195 -23.92 -18.29 13.11
N ARG A 196 -24.48 -17.08 13.20
CA ARG A 196 -24.88 -16.43 14.47
C ARG A 196 -25.84 -17.29 15.29
N TRP A 197 -26.82 -17.89 14.64
CA TRP A 197 -27.84 -18.69 15.31
C TRP A 197 -27.25 -20.01 15.78
N ARG A 198 -26.37 -20.61 14.97
CA ARG A 198 -25.59 -21.80 15.34
C ARG A 198 -24.77 -21.54 16.59
N VAL A 199 -23.93 -20.50 16.58
CA VAL A 199 -23.06 -20.14 17.71
C VAL A 199 -23.87 -19.87 18.98
N ARG A 200 -24.97 -19.14 18.89
CA ARG A 200 -25.84 -18.83 20.04
C ARG A 200 -26.51 -20.07 20.63
N LEU A 201 -26.79 -21.07 19.80
CA LEU A 201 -27.44 -22.31 20.23
C LEU A 201 -26.42 -23.32 20.78
N THR A 202 -25.26 -23.47 20.15
CA THR A 202 -24.26 -24.49 20.52
C THR A 202 -23.21 -24.00 21.52
N GLY A 203 -22.98 -22.68 21.62
CA GLY A 203 -21.90 -22.10 22.41
C GLY A 203 -22.36 -21.34 23.65
N SER A 204 -21.70 -21.60 24.78
CA SER A 204 -21.73 -20.73 25.95
C SER A 204 -20.47 -19.85 25.99
N PRO A 205 -20.58 -18.53 26.22
CA PRO A 205 -19.43 -17.64 26.26
C PRO A 205 -18.57 -17.94 27.51
N THR A 206 -17.26 -18.06 27.33
CA THR A 206 -16.30 -18.46 28.38
C THR A 206 -15.02 -17.62 28.31
N PRO A 207 -14.30 -17.42 29.43
CA PRO A 207 -12.99 -16.78 29.43
C PRO A 207 -11.99 -17.42 28.46
N LEU A 208 -11.09 -16.63 27.88
CA LEU A 208 -10.14 -17.08 26.84
C LEU A 208 -9.22 -18.20 27.34
N HIS A 209 -8.77 -18.16 28.61
CA HIS A 209 -7.98 -19.25 29.20
C HIS A 209 -8.72 -20.59 29.37
N LYS A 210 -10.04 -20.68 29.18
CA LYS A 210 -10.86 -21.91 29.35
C LYS A 210 -11.68 -22.29 28.12
N CYS A 211 -11.53 -21.57 27.01
CA CYS A 211 -12.33 -21.81 25.82
C CYS A 211 -11.83 -23.02 25.02
N ASP A 212 -12.74 -23.65 24.27
CA ASP A 212 -12.46 -24.78 23.39
C ASP A 212 -12.42 -24.35 21.91
N TRP A 213 -13.19 -23.32 21.57
CA TRP A 213 -13.22 -22.72 20.25
C TRP A 213 -13.48 -21.22 20.35
N LEU A 214 -13.09 -20.50 19.30
CA LEU A 214 -13.14 -19.05 19.23
C LEU A 214 -14.11 -18.60 18.13
N VAL A 215 -14.78 -17.50 18.36
CA VAL A 215 -15.52 -16.76 17.34
C VAL A 215 -14.76 -15.49 17.04
N ILE A 216 -14.41 -15.30 15.78
CA ILE A 216 -13.69 -14.14 15.29
C ILE A 216 -14.65 -13.35 14.42
N GLU A 217 -14.90 -12.09 14.79
CA GLU A 217 -15.70 -11.15 14.01
C GLU A 217 -14.79 -10.04 13.50
N ASN A 218 -14.79 -9.78 12.19
CA ASN A 218 -14.02 -8.68 11.60
C ASN A 218 -14.82 -7.37 11.56
N GLN A 219 -14.16 -6.28 11.16
CA GLN A 219 -14.80 -4.96 11.02
C GLN A 219 -15.96 -4.89 10.02
N TRP A 220 -16.05 -5.86 9.10
CA TRP A 220 -17.15 -5.98 8.13
C TRP A 220 -18.30 -6.89 8.61
N ASN A 221 -18.30 -7.30 9.89
CA ASN A 221 -19.26 -8.20 10.52
C ASN A 221 -19.29 -9.63 9.92
N GLU A 222 -18.23 -10.05 9.22
CA GLU A 222 -18.05 -11.45 8.86
C GLU A 222 -17.56 -12.21 10.10
N MET A 223 -18.14 -13.38 10.36
CA MET A 223 -17.75 -14.21 11.49
C MET A 223 -17.21 -15.55 11.04
N VAL A 224 -16.12 -15.94 11.66
CA VAL A 224 -15.47 -17.24 11.48
C VAL A 224 -15.42 -17.95 12.82
N VAL A 225 -15.80 -19.23 12.83
CA VAL A 225 -15.68 -20.10 14.00
C VAL A 225 -14.40 -20.92 13.84
N GLN A 226 -13.47 -20.76 14.77
CA GLN A 226 -12.14 -21.37 14.71
C GLN A 226 -11.95 -22.32 15.89
N GLN A 227 -11.42 -23.52 15.65
CA GLN A 227 -10.99 -24.43 16.71
C GLN A 227 -9.58 -24.07 17.18
N LEU A 228 -9.32 -24.25 18.48
CA LEU A 228 -8.01 -24.02 19.07
C LEU A 228 -7.14 -25.28 18.93
N SER A 229 -5.91 -25.11 18.45
CA SER A 229 -4.88 -26.14 18.54
C SER A 229 -4.26 -26.09 19.94
N LYS A 230 -4.31 -27.20 20.67
CA LYS A 230 -3.78 -27.36 22.02
C LYS A 230 -2.63 -28.37 21.95
N GLN A 231 -1.43 -27.94 22.33
CA GLN A 231 -0.23 -28.78 22.35
C GLN A 231 0.38 -28.75 23.75
N SER A 232 0.85 -29.89 24.26
CA SER A 232 1.68 -29.93 25.46
C SER A 232 3.02 -29.29 25.15
N PHE A 233 3.42 -28.32 25.96
CA PHE A 233 4.67 -27.58 25.80
C PHE A 233 5.26 -27.53 27.21
N ASP A 234 6.53 -27.86 27.42
CA ASP A 234 7.12 -27.93 28.77
C ASP A 234 8.37 -27.03 28.81
N MET A 235 8.24 -25.83 28.26
CA MET A 235 9.34 -24.89 28.05
C MET A 235 9.05 -23.51 28.66
N PRO A 236 10.08 -22.68 28.88
CA PRO A 236 9.91 -21.34 29.45
C PRO A 236 9.06 -20.43 28.56
N LEU A 237 8.36 -19.47 29.16
CA LEU A 237 7.48 -18.55 28.44
C LEU A 237 8.24 -17.70 27.41
N SER A 238 9.51 -17.38 27.66
CA SER A 238 10.35 -16.63 26.73
C SER A 238 10.61 -17.35 25.40
N SER A 239 10.50 -18.69 25.35
CA SER A 239 10.70 -19.44 24.10
C SER A 239 9.62 -19.16 23.06
N VAL A 240 8.43 -18.69 23.48
CA VAL A 240 7.29 -18.37 22.60
C VAL A 240 7.08 -16.86 22.45
N PHE A 241 7.32 -16.08 23.51
CA PHE A 241 6.99 -14.64 23.53
C PHE A 241 8.19 -13.70 23.60
N GLY A 242 9.42 -14.22 23.70
CA GLY A 242 10.64 -13.43 23.83
C GLY A 242 10.75 -12.71 25.17
N MET A 243 11.78 -11.87 25.33
CA MET A 243 11.91 -10.99 26.48
C MET A 243 10.96 -9.79 26.33
N PRO A 244 10.15 -9.43 27.36
CA PRO A 244 9.32 -8.23 27.29
C PRO A 244 10.21 -7.00 27.17
N GLY A 245 9.93 -6.13 26.17
CA GLY A 245 10.72 -4.94 25.88
C GLY A 245 11.11 -4.13 27.12
N LYS A 246 12.32 -3.56 27.08
CA LYS A 246 13.11 -2.91 28.16
C LYS A 246 12.38 -1.86 29.04
N GLY A 247 11.11 -1.53 28.80
CA GLY A 247 10.36 -0.48 29.51
C GLY A 247 9.64 -0.89 30.80
N LYS A 248 9.55 -2.17 31.18
CA LYS A 248 8.84 -2.61 32.41
C LYS A 248 9.60 -3.63 33.27
N MET A 249 10.93 -3.57 33.25
CA MET A 249 11.80 -4.50 33.97
C MET A 249 12.46 -3.82 35.18
N ARG A 250 11.66 -3.23 36.07
CA ARG A 250 12.11 -2.82 37.40
C ARG A 250 11.41 -3.57 38.54
N GLU A 251 10.51 -4.51 38.24
CA GLU A 251 9.72 -5.21 39.28
C GLU A 251 9.74 -6.75 39.22
N PHE A 252 10.46 -7.39 38.29
CA PHE A 252 10.58 -8.85 38.27
C PHE A 252 12.06 -9.27 38.12
N ASP A 253 12.55 -10.02 39.11
CA ASP A 253 13.87 -10.67 39.13
C ASP A 253 14.11 -11.48 37.84
N GLU A 254 15.33 -11.41 37.31
CA GLU A 254 15.87 -12.14 36.14
C GLU A 254 15.82 -13.69 36.28
N TYR A 255 15.27 -14.23 37.37
CA TYR A 255 15.32 -15.65 37.72
C TYR A 255 13.99 -16.42 37.66
N ASN A 256 12.87 -15.80 37.27
CA ASN A 256 11.57 -16.48 37.19
C ASN A 256 10.95 -16.38 35.79
N ASP A 257 11.47 -17.16 34.84
CA ASP A 257 10.75 -17.45 33.60
C ASP A 257 9.78 -18.64 33.83
N PRO A 258 8.46 -18.43 33.88
CA PRO A 258 7.50 -19.49 34.16
C PRO A 258 7.39 -20.49 33.00
N ILE A 259 7.30 -21.77 33.34
CA ILE A 259 7.10 -22.85 32.37
C ILE A 259 5.66 -22.80 31.84
N LEU A 260 5.50 -22.95 30.52
CA LEU A 260 4.22 -22.93 29.82
C LEU A 260 3.78 -24.35 29.47
N ASP A 261 2.98 -25.02 30.33
CA ASP A 261 2.51 -26.42 30.19
C ASP A 261 1.68 -26.71 28.91
N GLU A 262 0.93 -25.71 28.42
CA GLU A 262 0.02 -25.87 27.29
C GLU A 262 0.16 -24.69 26.31
N LEU A 263 0.64 -24.98 25.10
CA LEU A 263 0.69 -24.03 23.99
C LEU A 263 -0.65 -24.04 23.25
N ARG A 264 -1.34 -22.90 23.28
CA ARG A 264 -2.62 -22.71 22.58
C ARG A 264 -2.45 -21.79 21.38
N ILE A 265 -2.73 -22.32 20.21
CA ILE A 265 -2.52 -21.67 18.93
C ILE A 265 -3.87 -21.46 18.22
N MET A 266 -4.05 -20.24 17.70
CA MET A 266 -5.13 -19.85 16.80
C MET A 266 -4.54 -19.36 15.49
N ASP A 267 -4.83 -20.05 14.39
CA ASP A 267 -4.37 -19.65 13.04
C ASP A 267 -5.50 -18.97 12.25
N TYR A 268 -5.61 -17.64 12.30
CA TYR A 268 -6.63 -16.90 11.56
C TYR A 268 -6.06 -16.32 10.26
N ARG A 269 -6.63 -16.70 9.10
CA ARG A 269 -6.15 -16.30 7.76
C ARG A 269 -4.66 -16.59 7.54
N TYR A 270 -4.11 -17.69 8.06
CA TYR A 270 -2.66 -18.00 8.05
C TYR A 270 -1.79 -17.08 8.92
N ILE A 271 -2.37 -16.27 9.81
CA ILE A 271 -1.63 -15.57 10.88
C ILE A 271 -1.74 -16.40 12.15
N ARG A 272 -0.58 -16.75 12.71
CA ARG A 272 -0.50 -17.51 13.96
C ARG A 272 -0.58 -16.59 15.18
N PHE A 273 -1.51 -16.89 16.06
CA PHE A 273 -1.65 -16.24 17.37
C PHE A 273 -1.43 -17.24 18.49
N CYS A 274 -0.58 -16.87 19.44
CA CYS A 274 -0.28 -17.66 20.63
C CYS A 274 -0.94 -17.03 21.86
N PHE A 275 -1.56 -17.84 22.71
CA PHE A 275 -2.20 -17.36 23.93
C PHE A 275 -1.17 -17.13 25.05
N HIS A 276 -1.10 -15.91 25.58
CA HIS A 276 -0.23 -15.59 26.71
C HIS A 276 -1.00 -15.76 28.04
N PRO A 277 -0.58 -16.69 28.94
CA PRO A 277 -1.34 -17.03 30.14
C PRO A 277 -1.47 -15.86 31.14
N PHE A 278 -0.37 -15.15 31.43
CA PHE A 278 -0.39 -14.03 32.41
C PHE A 278 -1.11 -12.78 31.91
N LYS A 279 -1.05 -12.49 30.60
CA LYS A 279 -1.70 -11.32 29.99
C LYS A 279 -3.16 -11.61 29.57
N ASP A 280 -3.62 -12.86 29.72
CA ASP A 280 -4.94 -13.37 29.30
C ASP A 280 -5.36 -12.85 27.91
N LYS A 281 -4.43 -12.93 26.95
CA LYS A 281 -4.61 -12.38 25.60
C LYS A 281 -3.84 -13.19 24.55
N PHE A 282 -4.39 -13.24 23.34
CA PHE A 282 -3.70 -13.73 22.15
C PHE A 282 -2.74 -12.67 21.62
N ILE A 283 -1.50 -13.07 21.34
CA ILE A 283 -0.42 -12.23 20.80
C ILE A 283 0.02 -12.82 19.46
N LEU A 284 0.46 -11.95 18.53
CA LEU A 284 0.96 -12.36 17.23
C LEU A 284 2.31 -13.09 17.37
N GLY A 285 2.45 -14.24 16.72
CA GLY A 285 3.68 -15.03 16.74
C GLY A 285 4.86 -14.40 15.99
N ASN A 286 4.64 -13.34 15.20
CA ASN A 286 5.70 -12.66 14.43
C ASN A 286 6.53 -11.66 15.25
N THR A 287 6.20 -11.47 16.53
CA THR A 287 6.84 -10.48 17.44
C THR A 287 7.98 -11.06 18.26
N TRP A 288 8.29 -12.34 18.06
CA TRP A 288 9.30 -13.06 18.84
C TRP A 288 10.72 -12.67 18.43
N GLN A 289 11.54 -12.34 19.41
CA GLN A 289 12.99 -12.20 19.31
C GLN A 289 13.63 -13.15 20.33
N ASP A 290 14.63 -13.89 19.89
CA ASP A 290 15.35 -14.81 20.76
C ASP A 290 16.11 -14.01 21.84
N PRO A 291 15.90 -14.31 23.14
CA PRO A 291 16.68 -13.71 24.22
C PRO A 291 18.20 -13.90 24.07
N ALA A 292 18.66 -14.93 23.35
CA ALA A 292 20.07 -15.22 23.13
C ALA A 292 20.74 -14.31 22.06
N TRP A 293 19.98 -13.48 21.35
CA TRP A 293 20.52 -12.57 20.33
C TRP A 293 21.13 -11.30 20.95
N THR A 294 22.22 -11.47 21.70
CA THR A 294 22.96 -10.36 22.32
C THR A 294 24.12 -9.87 21.46
N ASP A 295 24.92 -10.80 20.93
CA ASP A 295 26.10 -10.49 20.11
C ASP A 295 26.07 -11.23 18.77
N VAL A 296 26.59 -10.59 17.72
CA VAL A 296 26.68 -11.18 16.37
C VAL A 296 27.55 -12.45 16.36
N VAL A 297 28.57 -12.53 17.21
CA VAL A 297 29.48 -13.69 17.29
C VAL A 297 28.76 -14.94 17.81
N THR A 298 27.93 -14.80 18.84
CA THR A 298 27.10 -15.89 19.37
C THR A 298 26.08 -16.37 18.36
N ILE A 299 25.47 -15.45 17.62
CA ILE A 299 24.48 -15.77 16.58
C ILE A 299 25.12 -16.56 15.43
N ARG A 300 26.36 -16.22 15.04
CA ARG A 300 27.10 -16.93 13.98
C ARG A 300 27.35 -18.42 14.27
N ALA A 301 27.24 -18.87 15.53
CA ALA A 301 27.44 -20.28 15.89
C ALA A 301 26.29 -21.20 15.43
N GLY A 302 25.14 -20.64 15.05
CA GLY A 302 23.95 -21.40 14.65
C GLY A 302 23.20 -22.02 15.84
N ILE A 303 22.15 -22.79 15.53
CA ILE A 303 21.30 -23.46 16.55
C ILE A 303 21.55 -24.96 16.61
N ASP A 304 21.13 -25.58 17.72
CA ASP A 304 21.18 -27.02 17.89
C ASP A 304 19.91 -27.72 17.36
N GLY A 305 19.99 -29.02 17.11
CA GLY A 305 18.90 -29.81 16.53
C GLY A 305 17.65 -29.90 17.41
N GLU A 306 17.81 -30.01 18.74
CA GLU A 306 16.67 -30.05 19.67
C GLU A 306 15.92 -28.72 19.71
N GLU A 307 16.67 -27.61 19.68
CA GLU A 307 16.12 -26.26 19.66
C GLU A 307 15.37 -25.98 18.36
N GLN A 308 15.85 -26.52 17.23
CA GLN A 308 15.15 -26.46 15.95
C GLN A 308 13.78 -27.14 16.00
N GLU A 309 13.68 -28.34 16.57
CA GLU A 309 12.40 -29.07 16.68
C GLU A 309 11.40 -28.29 17.55
N ASN A 310 11.88 -27.68 18.64
CA ASN A 310 11.06 -26.83 19.50
C ASN A 310 10.53 -25.61 18.75
N ARG A 311 11.37 -24.94 17.96
CA ARG A 311 10.96 -23.77 17.16
C ARG A 311 10.04 -24.16 16.01
N GLU A 312 10.22 -25.32 15.40
CA GLU A 312 9.33 -25.84 14.36
C GLU A 312 7.91 -26.08 14.92
N ARG A 313 7.76 -26.53 16.18
CA ARG A 313 6.44 -26.67 16.83
C ARG A 313 5.73 -25.32 17.02
N ILE A 314 6.48 -24.25 17.30
CA ILE A 314 5.94 -22.89 17.53
C ILE A 314 5.59 -22.21 16.20
N PHE A 315 6.56 -22.10 15.29
CA PHE A 315 6.45 -21.30 14.06
C PHE A 315 5.91 -22.08 12.87
N GLY A 316 6.04 -23.41 12.88
CA GLY A 316 5.74 -24.26 11.73
C GLY A 316 6.83 -24.22 10.66
N LYS A 317 6.55 -24.89 9.53
CA LYS A 317 7.45 -24.95 8.37
C LYS A 317 7.52 -23.63 7.61
N ASN A 318 8.66 -23.32 7.02
CA ASN A 318 8.88 -22.17 6.15
C ASN A 318 8.32 -22.41 4.73
N MET A 319 7.00 -22.53 4.60
CA MET A 319 6.32 -22.65 3.32
C MET A 319 5.07 -21.78 3.24
N ILE A 320 4.90 -21.07 2.13
CA ILE A 320 3.67 -20.33 1.81
C ILE A 320 2.75 -21.28 1.02
N ASP A 321 2.24 -22.29 1.71
CA ASP A 321 1.34 -23.28 1.12
C ASP A 321 -0.12 -22.90 1.36
N ILE A 322 -0.84 -22.65 0.28
CA ILE A 322 -2.27 -22.30 0.32
C ILE A 322 -3.06 -23.60 0.38
N GLU A 323 -3.86 -23.77 1.43
CA GLU A 323 -4.71 -24.95 1.61
C GLU A 323 -5.70 -25.09 0.44
N GLN A 324 -5.49 -26.13 -0.38
CA GLN A 324 -6.43 -26.47 -1.43
C GLN A 324 -7.65 -27.16 -0.82
N LYS A 325 -8.81 -26.51 -0.92
CA LYS A 325 -10.08 -27.17 -0.65
C LYS A 325 -10.24 -28.37 -1.57
N SER A 326 -10.68 -29.50 -1.00
CA SER A 326 -10.96 -30.69 -1.81
C SER A 326 -12.10 -30.43 -2.80
N VAL A 327 -12.11 -31.14 -3.92
CA VAL A 327 -13.18 -31.05 -4.93
C VAL A 327 -14.55 -31.30 -4.30
N GLY A 328 -14.64 -32.23 -3.35
CA GLY A 328 -15.87 -32.51 -2.61
C GLY A 328 -16.31 -31.36 -1.71
N GLN A 329 -15.38 -30.72 -0.98
CA GLN A 329 -15.72 -29.54 -0.16
C GLN A 329 -16.17 -28.36 -1.01
N LEU A 330 -15.46 -28.07 -2.11
CA LEU A 330 -15.85 -27.01 -3.05
C LEU A 330 -17.23 -27.28 -3.66
N LEU A 331 -17.48 -28.53 -4.07
CA LEU A 331 -18.79 -28.93 -4.60
C LEU A 331 -19.90 -28.74 -3.56
N VAL A 332 -19.65 -29.10 -2.29
CA VAL A 332 -20.63 -28.91 -1.20
C VAL A 332 -20.84 -27.42 -0.90
N ASP A 333 -19.78 -26.62 -0.90
CA ASP A 333 -19.87 -25.18 -0.70
C ASP A 333 -20.70 -24.51 -1.81
N GLU A 334 -20.47 -24.88 -3.06
CA GLU A 334 -21.18 -24.36 -4.22
C GLU A 334 -22.63 -24.87 -4.30
N ALA A 335 -22.85 -26.18 -4.16
CA ALA A 335 -24.18 -26.79 -4.23
C ALA A 335 -25.10 -26.32 -3.10
N LEU A 336 -24.54 -25.95 -1.94
CA LEU A 336 -25.30 -25.41 -0.81
C LEU A 336 -25.45 -23.87 -0.85
N HIS A 337 -25.13 -23.25 -1.98
CA HIS A 337 -25.49 -21.86 -2.22
C HIS A 337 -27.03 -21.72 -2.23
N PRO A 338 -27.62 -20.66 -1.62
CA PRO A 338 -29.07 -20.49 -1.51
C PRO A 338 -29.84 -20.64 -2.81
N PHE A 339 -29.23 -20.19 -3.91
CA PHE A 339 -29.82 -20.27 -5.24
C PHE A 339 -29.94 -21.72 -5.76
N TYR A 340 -28.87 -22.53 -5.64
CA TYR A 340 -28.90 -23.91 -6.11
C TYR A 340 -29.80 -24.79 -5.23
N ILE A 341 -29.88 -24.51 -3.92
CA ILE A 341 -30.85 -25.18 -3.05
C ILE A 341 -32.29 -24.84 -3.41
N PHE A 342 -32.56 -23.56 -3.69
CA PHE A 342 -33.87 -23.17 -4.20
C PHE A 342 -34.18 -23.92 -5.51
N GLN A 343 -33.20 -24.03 -6.42
CA GLN A 343 -33.35 -24.76 -7.67
C GLN A 343 -33.60 -26.27 -7.47
N ILE A 344 -32.93 -26.91 -6.51
CA ILE A 344 -33.19 -28.32 -6.15
C ILE A 344 -34.60 -28.49 -5.58
N ALA A 345 -35.06 -27.56 -4.72
CA ALA A 345 -36.43 -27.59 -4.21
C ALA A 345 -37.46 -27.44 -5.34
N SER A 346 -37.22 -26.55 -6.31
CA SER A 346 -38.05 -26.40 -7.51
C SER A 346 -38.06 -27.66 -8.37
N LEU A 347 -36.92 -28.32 -8.56
CA LEU A 347 -36.82 -29.58 -9.31
C LEU A 347 -37.69 -30.70 -8.70
N VAL A 348 -37.67 -30.82 -7.36
CA VAL A 348 -38.52 -31.79 -6.65
C VAL A 348 -40.00 -31.45 -6.86
N LEU A 349 -40.35 -30.16 -6.75
CA LEU A 349 -41.73 -29.70 -6.94
C LEU A 349 -42.23 -29.98 -8.36
N TRP A 350 -41.47 -29.62 -9.39
CA TRP A 350 -41.82 -29.89 -10.79
C TRP A 350 -41.94 -31.38 -11.09
N SER A 351 -41.13 -32.22 -10.45
CA SER A 351 -41.23 -33.68 -10.58
C SER A 351 -42.52 -34.23 -9.97
N VAL A 352 -43.00 -33.65 -8.87
CA VAL A 352 -44.29 -34.01 -8.24
C VAL A 352 -45.47 -33.58 -9.11
N ASP A 353 -45.31 -32.50 -9.87
CA ASP A 353 -46.34 -31.93 -10.74
C ASP A 353 -46.28 -32.46 -12.20
N GLU A 354 -45.64 -33.61 -12.39
CA GLU A 354 -45.48 -34.35 -13.66
C GLU A 354 -44.67 -33.65 -14.77
N TYR A 355 -43.94 -32.56 -14.46
CA TYR A 355 -43.04 -31.84 -15.38
C TYR A 355 -41.65 -32.50 -15.51
N TYR A 356 -41.61 -33.80 -15.79
CA TYR A 356 -40.39 -34.60 -15.75
C TYR A 356 -39.32 -34.16 -16.77
N TYR A 357 -39.73 -33.80 -18.00
CA TYR A 357 -38.78 -33.42 -19.05
C TYR A 357 -38.13 -32.08 -18.77
N TYR A 358 -38.94 -31.11 -18.33
CA TYR A 358 -38.47 -29.79 -17.95
C TYR A 358 -37.50 -29.85 -16.77
N ALA A 359 -37.86 -30.58 -15.71
CA ALA A 359 -37.01 -30.77 -14.55
C ALA A 359 -35.68 -31.45 -14.92
N ALA A 360 -35.70 -32.49 -15.76
CA ALA A 360 -34.48 -33.17 -16.20
C ALA A 360 -33.52 -32.24 -16.95
N CYS A 361 -34.03 -31.38 -17.84
CA CYS A 361 -33.18 -30.43 -18.59
C CYS A 361 -32.54 -29.38 -17.67
N ILE A 362 -33.32 -28.78 -16.77
CA ILE A 362 -32.79 -27.78 -15.81
C ILE A 362 -31.74 -28.42 -14.90
N PHE A 363 -31.96 -29.66 -14.45
CA PHE A 363 -30.98 -30.40 -13.65
C PHE A 363 -29.65 -30.60 -14.39
N VAL A 364 -29.68 -30.95 -15.68
CA VAL A 364 -28.45 -31.06 -16.49
C VAL A 364 -27.74 -29.71 -16.60
N ILE A 365 -28.46 -28.61 -16.83
CA ILE A 365 -27.88 -27.27 -16.92
C ILE A 365 -27.23 -26.86 -15.60
N SER A 366 -27.89 -27.14 -14.46
CA SER A 366 -27.31 -26.88 -13.14
C SER A 366 -26.03 -27.66 -12.90
N ILE A 367 -25.99 -28.95 -13.27
CA ILE A 367 -24.78 -29.76 -13.14
C ILE A 367 -23.65 -29.18 -13.98
N VAL A 368 -23.90 -28.81 -15.24
CA VAL A 368 -22.88 -28.21 -16.11
C VAL A 368 -22.39 -26.88 -15.55
N SER A 369 -23.29 -26.04 -15.03
CA SER A 369 -22.96 -24.76 -14.41
C SER A 369 -22.09 -24.94 -13.15
N ILE A 370 -22.46 -25.85 -12.25
CA ILE A 370 -21.69 -26.16 -11.03
C ILE A 370 -20.34 -26.78 -11.39
N ALA A 371 -20.29 -27.66 -12.39
CA ALA A 371 -19.04 -28.26 -12.84
C ALA A 371 -18.09 -27.21 -13.45
N SER A 372 -18.61 -26.30 -14.27
CA SER A 372 -17.81 -25.23 -14.88
C SER A 372 -17.22 -24.29 -13.82
N THR A 373 -18.05 -23.84 -12.87
CA THR A 373 -17.60 -22.97 -11.77
C THR A 373 -16.61 -23.68 -10.85
N LEU A 374 -16.79 -24.98 -10.58
CA LEU A 374 -15.86 -25.80 -9.82
C LEU A 374 -14.50 -25.95 -10.50
N ILE A 375 -14.47 -26.16 -11.81
CA ILE A 375 -13.23 -26.26 -12.59
C ILE A 375 -12.49 -24.91 -12.57
N GLU A 376 -13.22 -23.81 -12.78
CA GLU A 376 -12.65 -22.46 -12.79
C GLU A 376 -12.09 -22.05 -11.41
N THR A 377 -12.84 -22.29 -10.33
CA THR A 377 -12.40 -22.02 -8.95
C THR A 377 -11.19 -22.89 -8.55
N ARG A 378 -11.14 -24.15 -8.98
CA ARG A 378 -9.98 -25.01 -8.74
C ARG A 378 -8.75 -24.57 -9.54
N ALA A 379 -8.92 -24.23 -10.81
CA ALA A 379 -7.83 -23.79 -11.67
C ALA A 379 -7.21 -22.47 -11.15
N THR A 380 -8.04 -21.54 -10.68
CA THR A 380 -7.59 -20.29 -10.05
C THR A 380 -6.84 -20.55 -8.74
N MET A 381 -7.37 -21.39 -7.83
CA MET A 381 -6.65 -21.77 -6.59
C MET A 381 -5.33 -22.50 -6.86
N ALA A 382 -5.28 -23.38 -7.87
CA ALA A 382 -4.05 -24.09 -8.25
C ALA A 382 -2.97 -23.13 -8.75
N ARG A 383 -3.35 -22.17 -9.62
CA ARG A 383 -2.45 -21.13 -10.11
C ARG A 383 -1.89 -20.26 -8.98
N LEU A 384 -2.72 -19.85 -8.02
CA LEU A 384 -2.28 -19.05 -6.87
C LEU A 384 -1.26 -19.79 -6.00
N ARG A 385 -1.46 -21.09 -5.79
CA ARG A 385 -0.54 -21.94 -5.02
C ARG A 385 0.81 -22.13 -5.71
N GLU A 386 0.82 -22.27 -7.04
CA GLU A 386 2.05 -22.41 -7.81
C GLU A 386 2.93 -21.16 -7.74
N ILE A 387 2.31 -19.97 -7.81
CA ILE A 387 3.03 -18.69 -7.70
C ILE A 387 3.60 -18.47 -6.29
N SER A 388 2.91 -18.95 -5.24
CA SER A 388 3.32 -18.71 -3.85
C SER A 388 4.40 -19.68 -3.33
N ARG A 389 4.49 -20.89 -3.90
CA ARG A 389 5.36 -21.96 -3.39
C ARG A 389 6.77 -21.85 -3.96
N PHE A 390 7.75 -21.65 -3.08
CA PHE A 390 9.18 -21.65 -3.41
C PHE A 390 9.91 -22.62 -2.49
N GLU A 391 10.68 -23.54 -3.07
CA GLU A 391 11.50 -24.53 -2.36
C GLU A 391 12.88 -24.62 -3.02
N CYS A 392 13.93 -24.61 -2.21
CA CYS A 392 15.30 -24.83 -2.66
C CYS A 392 16.12 -25.56 -1.58
N ASP A 393 17.22 -26.20 -1.98
CA ASP A 393 18.16 -26.80 -1.05
C ASP A 393 19.17 -25.76 -0.57
N ILE A 394 19.39 -25.69 0.74
CA ILE A 394 20.20 -24.64 1.39
C ILE A 394 21.16 -25.27 2.38
N ARG A 395 22.37 -24.73 2.44
CA ARG A 395 23.38 -25.12 3.41
C ARG A 395 23.22 -24.33 4.72
N VAL A 396 22.88 -25.02 5.80
CA VAL A 396 22.60 -24.46 7.14
C VAL A 396 23.63 -24.95 8.15
N LEU A 397 23.99 -24.09 9.11
CA LEU A 397 24.87 -24.43 10.23
C LEU A 397 24.04 -24.91 11.42
N ARG A 398 24.08 -26.22 11.74
CA ARG A 398 23.37 -26.82 12.87
C ARG A 398 24.30 -27.70 13.71
N SER A 399 24.23 -27.56 15.03
CA SER A 399 25.12 -28.27 15.99
C SER A 399 26.61 -28.09 15.65
N GLY A 400 27.00 -26.95 15.08
CA GLY A 400 28.37 -26.66 14.63
C GLY A 400 28.80 -27.31 13.31
N PHE A 401 27.91 -28.03 12.61
CA PHE A 401 28.21 -28.66 11.32
C PHE A 401 27.33 -28.12 10.20
N TRP A 402 27.93 -27.94 9.02
CA TRP A 402 27.22 -27.58 7.80
C TRP A 402 26.43 -28.76 7.24
N ARG A 403 25.12 -28.57 6.99
CA ARG A 403 24.24 -29.59 6.42
C ARG A 403 23.35 -28.99 5.34
N TYR A 404 23.09 -29.75 4.27
CA TYR A 404 22.08 -29.38 3.28
C TYR A 404 20.69 -29.77 3.79
N VAL A 405 19.78 -28.81 3.81
CA VAL A 405 18.40 -28.94 4.26
C VAL A 405 17.49 -28.25 3.26
N GLN A 406 16.25 -28.69 3.13
CA GLN A 406 15.26 -27.98 2.33
C GLN A 406 14.89 -26.65 3.00
N SER A 407 14.66 -25.62 2.18
CA SER A 407 14.26 -24.28 2.64
C SER A 407 12.97 -24.27 3.46
N SER A 408 12.14 -25.32 3.33
CA SER A 408 10.89 -25.55 4.06
C SER A 408 11.08 -25.86 5.54
N ASP A 409 12.23 -26.42 5.93
CA ASP A 409 12.55 -26.80 7.31
C ASP A 409 13.38 -25.72 8.04
N LEU A 410 13.50 -24.52 7.45
CA LEU A 410 14.11 -23.36 8.10
C LEU A 410 13.21 -22.82 9.20
N VAL A 411 13.81 -22.53 10.36
CA VAL A 411 13.12 -21.91 11.51
C VAL A 411 13.82 -20.61 11.92
N PRO A 412 13.12 -19.67 12.58
CA PRO A 412 13.75 -18.47 13.14
C PRO A 412 14.97 -18.81 14.00
N GLY A 413 16.11 -18.21 13.70
CA GLY A 413 17.40 -18.45 14.34
C GLY A 413 18.36 -19.38 13.61
N ASP A 414 17.92 -20.12 12.58
CA ASP A 414 18.84 -20.85 11.70
C ASP A 414 19.83 -19.89 11.02
N VAL A 415 21.07 -20.33 10.82
CA VAL A 415 22.09 -19.58 10.07
C VAL A 415 22.45 -20.36 8.80
N TYR A 416 22.38 -19.69 7.64
CA TYR A 416 22.64 -20.32 6.35
C TYR A 416 23.64 -19.54 5.49
N GLU A 417 24.25 -20.25 4.54
CA GLU A 417 25.23 -19.70 3.60
C GLU A 417 24.53 -19.05 2.38
N ILE A 418 24.90 -17.80 2.07
CA ILE A 418 24.36 -17.03 0.93
C ILE A 418 25.24 -17.17 -0.32
N THR A 419 26.51 -17.52 -0.15
CA THR A 419 27.48 -17.66 -1.26
C THR A 419 27.29 -18.91 -2.12
N ASP A 420 26.33 -19.77 -1.79
CA ASP A 420 26.03 -20.97 -2.59
C ASP A 420 25.39 -20.56 -3.94
N PRO A 421 25.98 -20.95 -5.08
CA PRO A 421 25.44 -20.62 -6.41
C PRO A 421 24.05 -21.22 -6.67
N ASN A 422 23.63 -22.25 -5.91
CA ASN A 422 22.28 -22.81 -6.02
C ASN A 422 21.21 -21.87 -5.43
N LEU A 423 21.61 -20.92 -4.57
CA LEU A 423 20.71 -19.96 -3.95
C LEU A 423 20.53 -18.74 -4.87
N THR A 424 19.51 -18.77 -5.71
CA THR A 424 19.18 -17.66 -6.62
C THR A 424 18.27 -16.61 -5.99
N GLN A 425 17.48 -16.99 -4.99
CA GLN A 425 16.52 -16.13 -4.29
C GLN A 425 16.51 -16.47 -2.80
N PHE A 426 16.21 -15.48 -1.96
CA PHE A 426 16.09 -15.71 -0.53
C PHE A 426 14.78 -16.43 -0.18
N PRO A 427 14.82 -17.53 0.60
CA PRO A 427 13.63 -18.30 0.96
C PRO A 427 12.78 -17.64 2.05
N CYS A 428 13.39 -16.82 2.91
CA CYS A 428 12.80 -16.27 4.13
C CYS A 428 13.36 -14.87 4.41
N ASP A 429 12.70 -14.14 5.31
CA ASP A 429 13.22 -12.86 5.78
C ASP A 429 14.37 -13.13 6.75
N SER A 430 15.53 -12.54 6.47
CA SER A 430 16.78 -12.84 7.15
C SER A 430 17.63 -11.59 7.36
N LEU A 431 18.65 -11.72 8.22
CA LEU A 431 19.58 -10.65 8.57
C LEU A 431 21.00 -11.05 8.15
N LEU A 432 21.69 -10.18 7.40
CA LEU A 432 23.05 -10.43 6.91
C LEU A 432 24.06 -10.32 8.06
N LEU A 433 24.79 -11.40 8.37
CA LEU A 433 25.75 -11.45 9.48
C LEU A 433 27.21 -11.25 9.02
N SER A 434 27.56 -11.71 7.83
CA SER A 434 28.90 -11.60 7.26
C SER A 434 28.87 -11.56 5.72
N GLY A 435 29.87 -10.89 5.14
CA GLY A 435 29.96 -10.67 3.70
C GLY A 435 29.05 -9.55 3.20
N ASP A 436 29.13 -9.27 1.91
CA ASP A 436 28.35 -8.22 1.24
C ASP A 436 27.48 -8.87 0.15
N CYS A 437 26.26 -8.39 -0.06
CA CYS A 437 25.42 -8.88 -1.15
C CYS A 437 24.71 -7.75 -1.90
N ILE A 438 24.51 -7.97 -3.20
CA ILE A 438 23.72 -7.12 -4.08
C ILE A 438 22.47 -7.89 -4.44
N VAL A 439 21.33 -7.29 -4.12
CA VAL A 439 20.02 -7.93 -4.18
C VAL A 439 19.08 -7.13 -5.07
N ASN A 440 18.27 -7.82 -5.85
CA ASN A 440 17.18 -7.20 -6.60
C ASN A 440 15.90 -7.31 -5.77
N GLU A 441 15.46 -6.19 -5.21
CA GLU A 441 14.25 -6.12 -4.38
C GLU A 441 12.98 -5.76 -5.16
N SER A 442 13.05 -5.67 -6.49
CA SER A 442 11.92 -5.31 -7.37
C SER A 442 10.66 -6.13 -7.14
N MET A 443 10.78 -7.37 -6.68
CA MET A 443 9.65 -8.22 -6.32
C MET A 443 8.77 -7.59 -5.22
N LEU A 444 9.38 -6.91 -4.25
CA LEU A 444 8.71 -6.33 -3.08
C LEU A 444 8.57 -4.82 -3.18
N THR A 445 9.60 -4.13 -3.68
CA THR A 445 9.65 -2.67 -3.79
C THR A 445 9.18 -2.17 -5.15
N GLY A 446 9.05 -3.04 -6.16
CA GLY A 446 8.71 -2.64 -7.52
C GLY A 446 9.82 -1.84 -8.22
N GLU A 447 10.86 -1.45 -7.49
CA GLU A 447 12.00 -0.70 -8.00
C GLU A 447 13.01 -1.68 -8.60
N SER A 448 13.39 -1.44 -9.85
CA SER A 448 14.31 -2.29 -10.61
C SER A 448 15.79 -2.12 -10.23
N VAL A 449 16.11 -1.06 -9.47
CA VAL A 449 17.48 -0.72 -9.05
C VAL A 449 17.98 -1.70 -8.00
N PRO A 450 19.10 -2.40 -8.24
CA PRO A 450 19.68 -3.30 -7.25
C PRO A 450 20.21 -2.59 -6.01
N VAL A 451 20.01 -3.22 -4.85
CA VAL A 451 20.35 -2.67 -3.54
C VAL A 451 21.56 -3.40 -2.99
N SER A 452 22.55 -2.65 -2.50
CA SER A 452 23.69 -3.22 -1.76
C SER A 452 23.34 -3.39 -0.29
N LYS A 453 23.64 -4.56 0.27
CA LYS A 453 23.44 -4.90 1.67
C LYS A 453 24.78 -5.09 2.37
N ILE A 454 24.85 -4.64 3.61
CA ILE A 454 26.04 -4.65 4.46
C ILE A 454 25.83 -5.54 5.68
N PRO A 455 26.89 -6.14 6.24
CA PRO A 455 26.77 -7.03 7.39
C PRO A 455 26.35 -6.29 8.66
N THR A 456 25.61 -6.98 9.51
CA THR A 456 25.06 -6.44 10.76
C THR A 456 26.14 -6.14 11.79
N THR A 457 26.07 -4.95 12.41
CA THR A 457 26.86 -4.57 13.58
C THR A 457 26.09 -4.80 14.88
N ASN A 458 26.77 -4.90 16.03
CA ASN A 458 26.11 -5.04 17.34
C ASN A 458 25.13 -3.89 17.61
N GLU A 459 25.47 -2.65 17.22
CA GLU A 459 24.58 -1.49 17.32
C GLU A 459 23.29 -1.66 16.50
N SER A 460 23.42 -2.21 15.28
CA SER A 460 22.26 -2.49 14.43
C SER A 460 21.36 -3.58 15.01
N LEU A 461 21.93 -4.55 15.72
CA LEU A 461 21.20 -5.63 16.38
C LEU A 461 20.35 -5.10 17.56
N GLU A 462 20.84 -4.11 18.30
CA GLU A 462 20.09 -3.49 19.40
C GLU A 462 18.86 -2.71 18.93
N LEU A 463 18.89 -2.18 17.70
CA LEU A 463 17.79 -1.45 17.06
C LEU A 463 16.76 -2.38 16.39
N LEU A 464 16.97 -3.71 16.45
CA LEU A 464 16.07 -4.69 15.86
C LEU A 464 14.79 -4.83 16.69
N ASP A 465 13.70 -4.21 16.23
CA ASP A 465 12.36 -4.44 16.76
C ASP A 465 11.50 -5.24 15.76
N LEU A 466 11.31 -6.52 16.04
CA LEU A 466 10.47 -7.40 15.22
C LEU A 466 8.98 -7.24 15.49
N SER A 467 8.62 -6.58 16.60
CA SER A 467 7.24 -6.24 16.92
C SER A 467 6.74 -5.04 16.14
N ALA A 468 7.65 -4.17 15.69
CA ALA A 468 7.36 -3.08 14.79
C ALA A 468 6.99 -3.57 13.38
N SER A 469 6.04 -2.88 12.76
CA SER A 469 5.57 -3.15 11.40
C SER A 469 6.56 -2.73 10.30
N SER A 470 7.48 -1.81 10.63
CA SER A 470 8.51 -1.28 9.73
C SER A 470 9.88 -1.46 10.35
N ILE A 471 10.86 -1.85 9.53
CA ILE A 471 12.24 -2.05 9.96
C ILE A 471 12.92 -0.67 10.04
N HIS A 472 13.76 -0.47 11.05
CA HIS A 472 14.53 0.77 11.17
C HIS A 472 15.43 0.95 9.92
N PRO A 473 15.59 2.17 9.36
CA PRO A 473 16.34 2.39 8.12
C PRO A 473 17.78 1.86 8.13
N GLU A 474 18.43 1.89 9.30
CA GLU A 474 19.78 1.34 9.47
C GLU A 474 19.78 -0.19 9.44
N VAL A 475 18.78 -0.83 10.04
CA VAL A 475 18.62 -2.29 9.99
C VAL A 475 18.19 -2.76 8.60
N ALA A 476 17.44 -1.94 7.84
CA ALA A 476 17.00 -2.27 6.49
C ALA A 476 18.17 -2.50 5.51
N ARG A 477 19.33 -1.86 5.74
CA ARG A 477 20.57 -2.09 4.98
C ARG A 477 21.18 -3.47 5.21
N ASN A 478 20.84 -4.10 6.34
CA ASN A 478 21.34 -5.41 6.73
C ASN A 478 20.29 -6.50 6.51
N PHE A 479 19.03 -6.10 6.29
CA PHE A 479 17.89 -7.00 6.18
C PHE A 479 17.70 -7.51 4.74
N LEU A 480 17.41 -8.79 4.62
CA LEU A 480 17.22 -9.54 3.39
C LEU A 480 15.80 -10.09 3.38
N PHE A 481 15.06 -9.85 2.30
CA PHE A 481 13.65 -10.20 2.25
C PHE A 481 13.38 -11.47 1.43
N SER A 482 12.38 -12.25 1.84
CA SER A 482 11.93 -13.45 1.13
C SER A 482 11.47 -13.11 -0.30
N GLY A 483 11.96 -13.86 -1.29
CA GLY A 483 11.63 -13.72 -2.71
C GLY A 483 12.51 -12.73 -3.50
N THR A 484 13.36 -11.94 -2.85
CA THR A 484 14.29 -11.07 -3.57
C THR A 484 15.41 -11.90 -4.22
N LYS A 485 15.85 -11.48 -5.40
CA LYS A 485 16.83 -12.22 -6.19
C LYS A 485 18.25 -11.81 -5.80
N ILE A 486 19.11 -12.79 -5.58
CA ILE A 486 20.53 -12.55 -5.32
C ILE A 486 21.20 -12.31 -6.68
N ILE A 487 21.74 -11.10 -6.88
CA ILE A 487 22.54 -10.79 -8.07
C ILE A 487 23.97 -11.24 -7.84
N ARG A 488 24.53 -10.87 -6.69
CA ARG A 488 25.91 -11.19 -6.34
C ARG A 488 26.09 -11.25 -4.84
N ALA A 489 26.80 -12.26 -4.35
CA ALA A 489 27.24 -12.36 -2.95
C ALA A 489 28.77 -12.44 -2.91
N ARG A 490 29.39 -11.69 -1.99
CA ARG A 490 30.85 -11.65 -1.80
C ARG A 490 31.20 -12.25 -0.43
N ARG A 491 32.27 -13.05 -0.41
CA ARG A 491 32.84 -13.60 0.82
C ARG A 491 33.48 -12.49 1.68
N PRO A 492 33.42 -12.58 3.01
CA PRO A 492 34.03 -11.58 3.89
C PRO A 492 35.55 -11.55 3.71
N GLN A 493 36.14 -10.35 3.70
CA GLN A 493 37.55 -10.11 3.39
C GLN A 493 38.50 -10.25 4.60
N GLU A 494 37.95 -10.21 5.82
CA GLU A 494 38.72 -10.20 7.07
C GLU A 494 39.25 -11.60 7.47
N ASP A 495 38.62 -12.68 6.99
CA ASP A 495 39.01 -14.05 7.33
C ASP A 495 39.80 -14.70 6.18
N LYS A 496 41.12 -14.84 6.37
CA LYS A 496 42.03 -15.55 5.43
C LYS A 496 41.83 -17.07 5.40
N SER A 497 40.74 -17.59 5.97
CA SER A 497 40.41 -19.02 5.92
C SER A 497 39.62 -19.34 4.64
N ASP A 498 39.96 -20.44 3.97
CA ASP A 498 39.25 -20.94 2.76
C ASP A 498 37.75 -21.26 3.02
N GLU A 499 37.30 -21.25 4.27
CA GLU A 499 35.90 -21.47 4.70
C GLU A 499 35.10 -20.17 4.92
N ALA A 500 35.65 -18.99 4.59
CA ALA A 500 34.96 -17.71 4.75
C ALA A 500 33.71 -17.63 3.84
N ALA A 501 32.53 -17.81 4.42
CA ALA A 501 31.24 -17.74 3.75
C ALA A 501 30.45 -16.49 4.17
N ALA A 502 29.58 -16.00 3.27
CA ALA A 502 28.60 -14.97 3.64
C ALA A 502 27.42 -15.64 4.35
N LEU A 503 27.06 -15.15 5.53
CA LEU A 503 26.09 -15.79 6.43
C LEU A 503 24.85 -14.92 6.61
N ALA A 504 23.68 -15.55 6.63
CA ALA A 504 22.40 -14.94 6.97
C ALA A 504 21.72 -15.66 8.14
N LEU A 505 21.09 -14.90 9.03
CA LEU A 505 20.23 -15.37 10.13
C LEU A 505 18.76 -15.35 9.70
N VAL A 506 18.03 -16.45 9.87
CA VAL A 506 16.58 -16.48 9.62
C VAL A 506 15.83 -15.74 10.73
N VAL A 507 14.95 -14.81 10.35
CA VAL A 507 14.17 -14.00 11.30
C VAL A 507 12.67 -14.28 11.20
N ARG A 508 12.09 -14.26 9.99
CA ARG A 508 10.68 -14.60 9.77
C ARG A 508 10.54 -15.65 8.67
N THR A 509 9.60 -16.57 8.85
CA THR A 509 9.35 -17.70 7.94
C THR A 509 7.89 -17.76 7.48
N GLY A 510 7.65 -18.35 6.30
CA GLY A 510 6.33 -18.63 5.74
C GLY A 510 5.43 -17.39 5.59
N PHE A 511 4.18 -17.49 6.03
CA PHE A 511 3.18 -16.40 5.97
C PHE A 511 3.49 -15.20 6.88
N ASN A 512 4.49 -15.29 7.76
CA ASN A 512 4.94 -14.19 8.61
C ASN A 512 5.96 -13.27 7.90
N THR A 513 6.54 -13.72 6.79
CA THR A 513 7.43 -12.90 5.94
C THR A 513 6.66 -11.76 5.27
N ILE A 514 7.38 -10.77 4.72
CA ILE A 514 6.76 -9.70 3.91
C ILE A 514 6.08 -10.28 2.67
N LYS A 515 6.73 -11.20 1.95
CA LYS A 515 6.13 -11.93 0.81
C LYS A 515 4.85 -12.66 1.22
N GLY A 516 4.87 -13.36 2.35
CA GLY A 516 3.71 -14.07 2.90
C GLY A 516 2.54 -13.15 3.26
N ALA A 517 2.82 -11.97 3.80
CA ALA A 517 1.81 -10.96 4.08
C ALA A 517 1.15 -10.42 2.81
N LEU A 518 1.91 -10.23 1.72
CA LEU A 518 1.38 -9.84 0.41
C LEU A 518 0.41 -10.91 -0.13
N VAL A 519 0.85 -12.18 -0.17
CA VAL A 519 0.03 -13.31 -0.63
C VAL A 519 -1.26 -13.44 0.17
N ARG A 520 -1.19 -13.33 1.50
CA ARG A 520 -2.38 -13.40 2.36
C ARG A 520 -3.39 -12.31 2.02
N SER A 521 -2.91 -11.10 1.72
CA SER A 521 -3.80 -10.01 1.37
C SER A 521 -4.45 -10.12 -0.01
N MET A 522 -3.83 -10.87 -0.91
CA MET A 522 -4.42 -11.28 -2.18
C MET A 522 -5.54 -12.33 -1.99
N LEU A 523 -5.34 -13.26 -1.04
CA LEU A 523 -6.32 -14.32 -0.74
C LEU A 523 -7.55 -13.80 0.01
N PHE A 524 -7.37 -12.79 0.86
CA PHE A 524 -8.44 -12.19 1.66
C PHE A 524 -8.58 -10.69 1.35
N PRO A 525 -9.02 -10.32 0.13
CA PRO A 525 -9.19 -8.92 -0.23
C PRO A 525 -10.27 -8.26 0.63
N LYS A 526 -10.16 -6.93 0.82
CA LYS A 526 -11.23 -6.13 1.44
C LYS A 526 -12.53 -6.34 0.64
N PRO A 527 -13.67 -6.65 1.28
CA PRO A 527 -14.92 -6.88 0.57
C PRO A 527 -15.35 -5.60 -0.16
N SER A 528 -15.51 -5.67 -1.48
CA SER A 528 -16.01 -4.55 -2.26
C SER A 528 -17.53 -4.44 -2.06
N GLY A 529 -18.00 -3.27 -1.65
CA GLY A 529 -19.39 -3.01 -1.30
C GLY A 529 -20.32 -2.94 -2.52
N PHE A 530 -20.29 -3.90 -3.45
CA PHE A 530 -21.12 -3.86 -4.64
C PHE A 530 -22.60 -4.08 -4.28
N LYS A 531 -23.30 -2.95 -4.06
CA LYS A 531 -24.70 -2.87 -3.60
C LYS A 531 -25.68 -3.66 -4.49
N PHE A 532 -25.35 -3.88 -5.76
CA PHE A 532 -26.23 -4.56 -6.73
C PHE A 532 -26.66 -5.95 -6.28
N TYR A 533 -25.76 -6.82 -5.80
CA TYR A 533 -26.14 -8.18 -5.39
C TYR A 533 -27.13 -8.15 -4.23
N ARG A 534 -26.87 -7.28 -3.23
CA ARG A 534 -27.77 -7.05 -2.10
C ARG A 534 -29.13 -6.51 -2.55
N ASP A 535 -29.14 -5.60 -3.52
CA ASP A 535 -30.37 -5.02 -4.06
C ASP A 535 -31.14 -6.04 -4.94
N SER A 536 -30.46 -6.94 -5.64
CA SER A 536 -31.07 -8.09 -6.32
C SER A 536 -31.81 -9.01 -5.34
N PHE A 537 -31.24 -9.31 -4.17
CA PHE A 537 -31.95 -10.08 -3.13
C PHE A 537 -33.17 -9.35 -2.58
N ARG A 538 -33.08 -8.02 -2.38
CA ARG A 538 -34.23 -7.21 -1.96
C ARG A 538 -35.33 -7.25 -3.00
N TYR A 539 -34.99 -7.15 -4.28
CA TYR A 539 -35.93 -7.27 -5.39
C TYR A 539 -36.60 -8.65 -5.42
N ILE A 540 -35.81 -9.73 -5.32
CA ILE A 540 -36.34 -11.10 -5.25
C ILE A 540 -37.30 -11.25 -4.05
N ALA A 541 -36.98 -10.66 -2.90
CA ALA A 541 -37.87 -10.69 -1.73
C ALA A 541 -39.19 -9.94 -1.97
N VAL A 542 -39.18 -8.81 -2.67
CA VAL A 542 -40.41 -8.09 -3.05
C VAL A 542 -41.24 -8.92 -4.01
N MET A 543 -40.61 -9.51 -5.03
CA MET A 543 -41.30 -10.39 -5.99
C MET A 543 -41.87 -11.64 -5.32
N ALA A 544 -41.17 -12.23 -4.36
CA ALA A 544 -41.68 -13.33 -3.54
C ALA A 544 -42.90 -12.89 -2.69
N GLY A 545 -42.92 -11.65 -2.21
CA GLY A 545 -44.09 -11.07 -1.55
C GLY A 545 -45.30 -10.96 -2.48
N ILE A 546 -45.10 -10.49 -3.72
CA ILE A 546 -46.16 -10.45 -4.74
C ILE A 546 -46.64 -11.86 -5.08
N ALA A 547 -45.71 -12.82 -5.20
CA ALA A 547 -46.02 -14.23 -5.42
C ALA A 547 -46.88 -14.82 -4.31
N MET A 548 -46.61 -14.46 -3.05
CA MET A 548 -47.41 -14.88 -1.90
C MET A 548 -48.85 -14.34 -1.97
N VAL A 549 -49.05 -13.10 -2.44
CA VAL A 549 -50.39 -12.55 -2.63
C VAL A 549 -51.13 -13.28 -3.77
N GLY A 550 -50.46 -13.50 -4.90
CA GLY A 550 -51.02 -14.31 -5.99
C GLY A 550 -51.33 -15.74 -5.57
N PHE A 551 -50.48 -16.33 -4.73
CA PHE A 551 -50.70 -17.63 -4.10
C PHE A 551 -52.02 -17.66 -3.31
N VAL A 552 -52.25 -16.67 -2.44
CA VAL A 552 -53.49 -16.62 -1.62
C VAL A 552 -54.72 -16.48 -2.52
N ALA A 553 -54.65 -15.64 -3.55
CA ALA A 553 -55.74 -15.44 -4.50
C ALA A 553 -56.07 -16.73 -5.28
N SER A 554 -55.05 -17.40 -5.82
CA SER A 554 -55.19 -18.67 -6.53
C SER A 554 -55.67 -19.79 -5.61
N PHE A 555 -55.18 -19.86 -4.36
CA PHE A 555 -55.63 -20.81 -3.36
C PHE A 555 -57.14 -20.68 -3.08
N ILE A 556 -57.64 -19.46 -2.89
CA ILE A 556 -59.09 -19.21 -2.71
C ILE A 556 -59.88 -19.65 -3.95
N ASN A 557 -59.36 -19.38 -5.15
CA ASN A 557 -60.02 -19.78 -6.39
C ASN A 557 -60.04 -21.31 -6.56
N PHE A 558 -58.95 -22.01 -6.23
CA PHE A 558 -58.89 -23.46 -6.32
C PHE A 558 -59.80 -24.17 -5.31
N VAL A 559 -59.96 -23.60 -4.11
CA VAL A 559 -60.95 -24.09 -3.13
C VAL A 559 -62.38 -23.91 -3.68
N ARG A 560 -62.67 -22.81 -4.38
CA ARG A 560 -63.97 -22.62 -5.06
C ARG A 560 -64.20 -23.60 -6.21
N LEU A 561 -63.14 -23.98 -6.92
CA LEU A 561 -63.19 -24.93 -8.04
C LEU A 561 -63.27 -26.40 -7.60
N GLY A 562 -63.11 -26.70 -6.30
CA GLY A 562 -63.25 -28.05 -5.75
C GLY A 562 -62.10 -29.01 -6.06
N LEU A 563 -60.89 -28.49 -6.27
CA LEU A 563 -59.70 -29.29 -6.56
C LEU A 563 -59.19 -30.03 -5.31
N GLU A 564 -58.46 -31.12 -5.51
CA GLU A 564 -57.87 -31.90 -4.42
C GLU A 564 -56.77 -31.11 -3.70
N TRP A 565 -56.75 -31.19 -2.35
CA TRP A 565 -55.86 -30.38 -1.51
C TRP A 565 -54.37 -30.53 -1.84
N HIS A 566 -53.94 -31.72 -2.27
CA HIS A 566 -52.56 -32.01 -2.63
C HIS A 566 -52.14 -31.25 -3.90
N LEU A 567 -53.00 -31.23 -4.92
CA LEU A 567 -52.80 -30.50 -6.16
C LEU A 567 -52.78 -28.99 -5.92
N ILE A 568 -53.64 -28.50 -5.03
CA ILE A 568 -53.68 -27.08 -4.63
C ILE A 568 -52.35 -26.65 -4.04
N VAL A 569 -51.79 -27.43 -3.11
CA VAL A 569 -50.50 -27.09 -2.46
C VAL A 569 -49.35 -27.10 -3.46
N VAL A 570 -49.28 -28.11 -4.34
CA VAL A 570 -48.22 -28.23 -5.35
C VAL A 570 -48.28 -27.06 -6.34
N ARG A 571 -49.45 -26.79 -6.93
CA ARG A 571 -49.66 -25.67 -7.88
C ARG A 571 -49.39 -24.31 -7.27
N ALA A 572 -49.66 -24.17 -5.98
CA ALA A 572 -49.48 -22.93 -5.28
C ALA A 572 -47.99 -22.71 -4.91
N LEU A 573 -47.25 -23.75 -4.53
CA LEU A 573 -45.80 -23.67 -4.37
C LEU A 573 -45.07 -23.45 -5.70
N ASP A 574 -45.56 -24.03 -6.81
CA ASP A 574 -45.02 -23.82 -8.17
C ASP A 574 -45.01 -22.34 -8.54
N LEU A 575 -46.09 -21.61 -8.21
CA LEU A 575 -46.21 -20.17 -8.42
C LEU A 575 -45.10 -19.36 -7.73
N ILE A 576 -44.60 -19.83 -6.59
CA ILE A 576 -43.46 -19.22 -5.89
C ILE A 576 -42.15 -19.53 -6.63
N THR A 577 -42.01 -20.73 -7.20
CA THR A 577 -40.79 -21.14 -7.92
C THR A 577 -40.58 -20.40 -9.24
N ILE A 578 -41.66 -20.05 -9.95
CA ILE A 578 -41.65 -19.30 -11.21
C ILE A 578 -41.06 -17.89 -11.06
N VAL A 579 -41.14 -17.32 -9.86
CA VAL A 579 -40.71 -15.94 -9.60
C VAL A 579 -39.18 -15.77 -9.63
N VAL A 580 -38.42 -16.84 -9.43
CA VAL A 580 -36.95 -16.80 -9.42
C VAL A 580 -36.41 -17.58 -10.61
N PRO A 581 -35.91 -16.91 -11.66
CA PRO A 581 -35.40 -17.60 -12.84
C PRO A 581 -34.16 -18.43 -12.50
N PRO A 582 -34.10 -19.71 -12.90
CA PRO A 582 -32.95 -20.57 -12.65
C PRO A 582 -31.67 -20.08 -13.36
N ALA A 583 -31.80 -19.27 -14.42
CA ALA A 583 -30.66 -18.75 -15.17
C ALA A 583 -30.07 -17.44 -14.61
N LEU A 584 -30.69 -16.82 -13.59
CA LEU A 584 -30.35 -15.46 -13.17
C LEU A 584 -28.86 -15.29 -12.77
N PRO A 585 -28.25 -16.12 -11.90
CA PRO A 585 -26.83 -15.98 -11.54
C PRO A 585 -25.90 -16.24 -12.71
N ALA A 586 -26.19 -17.26 -13.53
CA ALA A 586 -25.38 -17.59 -14.69
C ALA A 586 -25.32 -16.41 -15.68
N THR A 587 -26.44 -15.74 -15.93
CA THR A 587 -26.47 -14.58 -16.84
C THR A 587 -25.69 -13.38 -16.34
N LEU A 588 -25.64 -13.16 -15.03
CA LEU A 588 -24.83 -12.09 -14.44
C LEU A 588 -23.33 -12.36 -14.62
N THR A 589 -22.90 -13.61 -14.46
CA THR A 589 -21.49 -14.01 -14.64
C THR A 589 -21.04 -14.03 -16.10
N ILE A 590 -21.93 -14.40 -17.03
CA ILE A 590 -21.61 -14.45 -18.47
C ILE A 590 -21.23 -13.06 -19.01
N GLY A 591 -21.97 -12.01 -18.63
CA GLY A 591 -21.66 -10.64 -19.06
C GLY A 591 -20.29 -10.16 -18.60
N THR A 592 -19.94 -10.44 -17.33
CA THR A 592 -18.61 -10.10 -16.80
C THR A 592 -17.48 -10.90 -17.45
N ASN A 593 -17.72 -12.18 -17.76
CA ASN A 593 -16.72 -13.04 -18.42
C ASN A 593 -16.42 -12.58 -19.85
N PHE A 594 -17.41 -12.09 -20.59
CA PHE A 594 -17.17 -11.48 -21.90
C PHE A 594 -16.35 -10.20 -21.80
N ALA A 595 -16.62 -9.34 -20.82
CA ALA A 595 -15.82 -8.14 -20.57
C ALA A 595 -14.37 -8.49 -20.20
N LEU A 596 -14.16 -9.49 -19.34
CA LEU A 596 -12.82 -10.00 -18.99
C LEU A 596 -12.06 -10.53 -20.21
N SER A 597 -12.74 -11.27 -21.09
CA SER A 597 -12.14 -11.77 -22.33
C SER A 597 -11.72 -10.63 -23.27
N ARG A 598 -12.50 -9.54 -23.34
CA ARG A 598 -12.16 -8.34 -24.12
C ARG A 598 -10.98 -7.56 -23.51
N LEU A 599 -10.96 -7.37 -22.19
CA LEU A 599 -9.83 -6.75 -21.48
C LEU A 599 -8.53 -7.53 -21.70
N LYS A 600 -8.61 -8.87 -21.62
CA LYS A 600 -7.45 -9.75 -21.87
C LYS A 600 -6.89 -9.60 -23.29
N LYS A 601 -7.74 -9.36 -24.29
CA LYS A 601 -7.29 -9.08 -25.67
C LYS A 601 -6.56 -7.74 -25.80
N LYS A 602 -6.82 -6.79 -24.90
CA LYS A 602 -6.11 -5.50 -24.79
C LYS A 602 -4.90 -5.57 -23.83
N PHE A 603 -4.44 -6.78 -23.48
CA PHE A 603 -3.34 -7.02 -22.54
C PHE A 603 -3.57 -6.48 -21.11
N ILE A 604 -4.84 -6.32 -20.71
CA ILE A 604 -5.23 -5.97 -19.35
C ILE A 604 -5.75 -7.24 -18.67
N PHE A 605 -5.04 -7.70 -17.64
CA PHE A 605 -5.38 -8.88 -16.87
C PHE A 605 -6.11 -8.47 -15.61
N CYS A 606 -7.18 -9.18 -15.26
CA CYS A 606 -7.93 -8.95 -14.04
C CYS A 606 -7.95 -10.21 -13.18
N ILE A 607 -7.62 -10.05 -11.90
CA ILE A 607 -7.58 -11.14 -10.92
C ILE A 607 -8.97 -11.32 -10.28
N SER A 608 -9.72 -10.24 -10.11
CA SER A 608 -11.03 -10.24 -9.43
C SER A 608 -12.16 -9.78 -10.38
N PRO A 609 -12.93 -10.71 -10.98
CA PRO A 609 -14.03 -10.42 -11.90
C PRO A 609 -15.04 -9.39 -11.39
N GLN A 610 -15.33 -9.41 -10.08
CA GLN A 610 -16.31 -8.52 -9.46
C GLN A 610 -15.90 -7.04 -9.55
N ARG A 611 -14.60 -6.74 -9.58
CA ARG A 611 -14.10 -5.36 -9.66
C ARG A 611 -14.25 -4.74 -11.05
N VAL A 612 -14.50 -5.53 -12.10
CA VAL A 612 -14.81 -5.01 -13.45
C VAL A 612 -16.05 -4.11 -13.43
N ASN A 613 -17.11 -4.53 -12.74
CA ASN A 613 -18.33 -3.74 -12.62
C ASN A 613 -18.14 -2.48 -11.76
N VAL A 614 -17.19 -2.51 -10.82
CA VAL A 614 -16.84 -1.35 -9.98
C VAL A 614 -16.07 -0.31 -10.80
N GLY A 615 -15.24 -0.74 -11.75
CA GLY A 615 -14.56 0.15 -12.72
C GLY A 615 -15.50 1.06 -13.50
N GLY A 616 -16.74 0.63 -13.74
CA GLY A 616 -17.74 1.46 -14.40
C GLY A 616 -18.29 2.62 -13.56
N LYS A 617 -18.05 2.61 -12.24
CA LYS A 617 -18.55 3.59 -11.26
C LYS A 617 -17.47 4.53 -10.74
N LEU A 618 -16.28 4.54 -11.34
CA LEU A 618 -15.20 5.39 -10.87
C LEU A 618 -15.58 6.87 -11.00
N ASP A 619 -15.43 7.60 -9.89
CA ASP A 619 -15.68 9.05 -9.82
C ASP A 619 -14.36 9.83 -9.84
N VAL A 620 -13.34 9.28 -9.19
CA VAL A 620 -11.99 9.86 -9.10
C VAL A 620 -10.93 8.82 -9.40
N VAL A 621 -9.91 9.21 -10.16
CA VAL A 621 -8.72 8.39 -10.41
C VAL A 621 -7.48 9.14 -9.93
N CYS A 622 -6.77 8.52 -8.99
CA CYS A 622 -5.47 8.97 -8.52
C CYS A 622 -4.37 8.36 -9.41
N PHE A 623 -3.45 9.20 -9.88
CA PHE A 623 -2.31 8.79 -10.69
C PHE A 623 -1.02 9.06 -9.93
N ASP A 624 -0.11 8.08 -9.92
CA ASP A 624 1.28 8.38 -9.60
C ASP A 624 1.94 9.18 -10.74
N LYS A 625 2.94 9.99 -10.40
CA LYS A 625 3.63 10.85 -11.37
C LYS A 625 4.76 10.10 -12.09
N THR A 626 5.70 9.53 -11.33
CA THR A 626 6.97 9.02 -11.86
C THR A 626 6.75 7.63 -12.42
N GLY A 627 7.17 7.35 -13.66
CA GLY A 627 6.99 6.04 -14.28
C GLY A 627 5.54 5.70 -14.67
N THR A 628 4.54 6.37 -14.09
CA THR A 628 3.13 6.31 -14.51
C THR A 628 2.78 7.38 -15.56
N LEU A 629 2.75 8.68 -15.19
CA LEU A 629 2.43 9.79 -16.10
C LEU A 629 3.64 10.24 -16.93
N THR A 630 4.82 10.22 -16.31
CA THR A 630 6.11 10.51 -16.94
C THR A 630 6.79 9.21 -17.35
N GLU A 631 7.78 9.32 -18.24
CA GLU A 631 8.73 8.24 -18.46
C GLU A 631 9.46 7.89 -17.15
N ASP A 632 10.05 6.69 -17.11
CA ASP A 632 10.74 6.18 -15.94
C ASP A 632 12.15 6.79 -15.86
N GLY A 633 12.48 7.40 -14.72
CA GLY A 633 13.70 8.19 -14.54
C GLY A 633 13.64 9.64 -15.03
N LEU A 634 14.78 10.32 -14.96
CA LEU A 634 14.96 11.72 -15.33
C LEU A 634 15.85 11.79 -16.58
N ASP A 635 15.41 12.50 -17.61
CA ASP A 635 16.23 12.73 -18.81
C ASP A 635 17.05 14.01 -18.66
N VAL A 636 18.23 14.03 -19.27
CA VAL A 636 19.09 15.23 -19.30
C VAL A 636 18.55 16.16 -20.38
N LEU A 637 17.98 17.31 -19.97
CA LEU A 637 17.60 18.37 -20.90
C LEU A 637 18.83 19.05 -21.50
N GLY A 638 19.88 19.21 -20.68
CA GLY A 638 21.15 19.78 -21.11
C GLY A 638 21.97 20.34 -19.96
N THR A 639 23.08 20.97 -20.29
CA THR A 639 23.98 21.60 -19.31
C THR A 639 24.12 23.10 -19.54
N ARG A 640 24.34 23.85 -18.45
CA ARG A 640 24.67 25.27 -18.45
C ARG A 640 26.03 25.43 -17.81
N VAL A 641 27.01 25.91 -18.57
CA VAL A 641 28.39 26.07 -18.09
C VAL A 641 28.66 27.55 -17.84
N VAL A 642 29.46 27.87 -16.82
CA VAL A 642 29.90 29.24 -16.58
C VAL A 642 31.04 29.58 -17.55
N HIS A 643 30.79 30.49 -18.49
CA HIS A 643 31.82 30.97 -19.40
C HIS A 643 32.67 32.04 -18.72
N ARG A 644 33.98 31.82 -18.70
CA ARG A 644 34.98 32.81 -18.30
C ARG A 644 35.66 33.37 -19.56
N PRO A 645 35.93 34.68 -19.65
CA PRO A 645 35.96 35.69 -18.56
C PRO A 645 34.65 36.45 -18.31
N ALA A 646 33.57 36.20 -19.08
CA ALA A 646 32.32 36.96 -18.97
C ALA A 646 31.53 36.71 -17.65
N ASN A 647 31.84 35.64 -16.93
CA ASN A 647 31.20 35.19 -15.68
C ASN A 647 29.67 35.15 -15.80
N ARG A 648 29.17 34.54 -16.87
CA ARG A 648 27.75 34.32 -17.15
C ARG A 648 27.53 32.88 -17.59
N PHE A 649 26.31 32.37 -17.43
CA PHE A 649 25.96 31.06 -17.97
C PHE A 649 25.92 31.05 -19.51
N SER A 650 26.34 29.93 -20.08
CA SER A 650 26.17 29.57 -21.49
C SER A 650 24.69 29.44 -21.85
N ASP A 651 24.38 29.39 -23.14
CA ASP A 651 23.10 28.81 -23.60
C ASP A 651 23.00 27.33 -23.20
N ILE A 652 21.79 26.77 -23.20
CA ILE A 652 21.60 25.37 -22.83
C ILE A 652 22.25 24.47 -23.88
N LEU A 653 23.21 23.65 -23.44
CA LEU A 653 23.92 22.71 -24.30
C LEU A 653 23.20 21.36 -24.22
N THR A 654 22.47 21.03 -25.29
CA THR A 654 21.58 19.85 -25.34
C THR A 654 22.29 18.55 -25.68
N ASP A 655 23.50 18.61 -26.25
CA ASP A 655 24.25 17.43 -26.71
C ASP A 655 25.70 17.43 -26.20
N SER A 656 26.30 16.25 -26.03
CA SER A 656 27.71 16.09 -25.64
C SER A 656 28.68 16.68 -26.67
N THR A 657 28.32 16.64 -27.95
CA THR A 657 29.07 17.27 -29.06
C THR A 657 28.98 18.79 -29.03
N ALA A 658 27.86 19.35 -28.56
CA ALA A 658 27.72 20.78 -28.32
C ALA A 658 28.51 21.24 -27.08
N LEU A 659 28.67 20.34 -26.11
CA LEU A 659 29.43 20.57 -24.88
C LEU A 659 30.94 20.59 -25.15
N LEU A 660 31.42 19.65 -25.96
CA LEU A 660 32.80 19.59 -26.45
C LEU A 660 32.83 19.23 -27.95
N PRO A 661 32.98 20.23 -28.84
CA PRO A 661 33.16 19.99 -30.27
C PRO A 661 34.45 19.20 -30.51
N GLY A 662 34.32 18.10 -31.26
CA GLY A 662 35.42 17.18 -31.56
C GLY A 662 36.49 17.76 -32.49
N ALA A 663 36.20 18.87 -33.19
CA ALA A 663 37.15 19.52 -34.08
C ALA A 663 37.55 20.92 -33.56
N THR A 664 38.85 21.22 -33.55
CA THR A 664 39.41 22.50 -33.07
C THR A 664 38.90 23.71 -33.87
N TYR A 665 38.48 23.52 -35.13
CA TYR A 665 37.94 24.58 -35.98
C TYR A 665 36.46 24.93 -35.69
N GLU A 666 35.74 24.08 -34.95
CA GLU A 666 34.37 24.34 -34.49
C GLU A 666 34.33 25.04 -33.13
N ARG A 667 35.50 25.20 -32.48
CA ARG A 667 35.62 25.82 -31.17
C ARG A 667 35.70 27.33 -31.29
N ASP A 668 34.90 28.03 -30.50
CA ASP A 668 34.95 29.48 -30.41
C ASP A 668 36.24 29.88 -29.65
N PRO A 669 37.18 30.61 -30.28
CA PRO A 669 38.44 31.02 -29.64
C PRO A 669 38.25 32.00 -28.47
N THR A 670 37.03 32.50 -28.24
CA THR A 670 36.72 33.40 -27.13
C THR A 670 36.27 32.68 -25.85
N VAL A 671 36.05 31.36 -25.91
CA VAL A 671 35.49 30.54 -24.83
C VAL A 671 36.57 29.66 -24.20
N ASP A 672 36.70 29.70 -22.87
CA ASP A 672 37.53 28.76 -22.12
C ASP A 672 36.82 27.40 -21.97
N TYR A 673 37.29 26.40 -22.71
CA TYR A 673 36.71 25.04 -22.72
C TYR A 673 37.11 24.20 -21.49
N ASN A 674 37.95 24.69 -20.57
CA ASN A 674 38.31 23.95 -19.36
C ASN A 674 37.09 23.66 -18.46
N ALA A 675 36.15 24.60 -18.36
CA ALA A 675 34.91 24.39 -17.62
C ALA A 675 34.01 23.34 -18.29
N ASN A 676 33.95 23.35 -19.63
CA ASN A 676 33.22 22.35 -20.42
C ASN A 676 33.83 20.94 -20.25
N LYS A 677 35.17 20.83 -20.27
CA LYS A 677 35.88 19.58 -19.93
C LYS A 677 35.55 19.11 -18.52
N ALA A 678 35.58 20.01 -17.55
CA ALA A 678 35.31 19.66 -16.16
C ALA A 678 33.89 19.11 -15.93
N ILE A 679 32.85 19.69 -16.55
CA ILE A 679 31.47 19.18 -16.39
C ILE A 679 31.29 17.82 -17.09
N LEU A 680 31.88 17.63 -18.29
CA LEU A 680 31.85 16.33 -18.98
C LEU A 680 32.54 15.24 -18.16
N TYR A 681 33.74 15.51 -17.63
CA TYR A 681 34.48 14.57 -16.80
C TYR A 681 33.77 14.29 -15.48
N THR A 682 33.07 15.29 -14.91
CA THR A 682 32.22 15.08 -13.73
C THR A 682 31.09 14.09 -14.06
N MET A 683 30.40 14.26 -15.19
CA MET A 683 29.32 13.35 -15.63
C MET A 683 29.84 11.93 -15.94
N ALA A 684 31.05 11.82 -16.50
CA ALA A 684 31.64 10.53 -16.89
C ALA A 684 32.29 9.75 -15.73
N THR A 685 32.66 10.39 -14.62
CA THR A 685 33.43 9.74 -13.53
C THR A 685 32.78 9.81 -12.16
N CYS A 686 31.97 10.82 -11.89
CA CYS A 686 31.32 11.01 -10.59
C CYS A 686 29.99 10.25 -10.58
N HIS A 687 30.03 8.92 -10.62
CA HIS A 687 28.83 8.07 -10.57
C HIS A 687 29.05 6.82 -9.74
N SER A 688 27.95 6.21 -9.31
CA SER A 688 27.94 4.96 -8.53
C SER A 688 27.68 3.70 -9.39
N LEU A 689 27.62 3.85 -10.72
CA LEU A 689 27.38 2.76 -11.65
C LEU A 689 28.43 1.65 -11.53
N ARG A 690 27.96 0.40 -11.60
CA ARG A 690 28.78 -0.83 -11.66
C ARG A 690 28.40 -1.62 -12.90
N ILE A 691 29.27 -2.52 -13.34
CA ILE A 691 29.00 -3.37 -14.49
C ILE A 691 28.68 -4.78 -13.99
N VAL A 692 27.49 -5.27 -14.34
CA VAL A 692 27.04 -6.63 -14.04
C VAL A 692 26.56 -7.25 -15.34
N ASP A 693 27.14 -8.38 -15.74
CA ASP A 693 26.80 -9.09 -16.98
C ASP A 693 26.80 -8.19 -18.24
N ASP A 694 27.79 -7.30 -18.35
CA ASP A 694 27.93 -6.27 -19.40
C ASP A 694 26.83 -5.18 -19.44
N GLU A 695 25.95 -5.11 -18.44
CA GLU A 695 24.97 -4.04 -18.26
C GLU A 695 25.36 -3.08 -17.12
N PHE A 696 25.05 -1.79 -17.31
CA PHE A 696 25.25 -0.77 -16.28
C PHE A 696 24.15 -0.84 -15.22
N VAL A 697 24.58 -1.04 -13.97
CA VAL A 697 23.70 -1.14 -12.81
C VAL A 697 24.03 -0.01 -11.83
N GLY A 698 23.02 0.79 -11.47
CA GLY A 698 23.12 1.84 -10.46
C GLY A 698 21.94 2.80 -10.51
N ASP A 699 22.11 3.99 -9.93
CA ASP A 699 21.08 5.03 -9.92
C ASP A 699 20.69 5.41 -11.38
N PRO A 700 19.39 5.38 -11.75
CA PRO A 700 18.92 5.81 -13.07
C PRO A 700 19.37 7.21 -13.47
N LEU A 701 19.50 8.14 -12.50
CA LEU A 701 20.00 9.48 -12.76
C LEU A 701 21.47 9.45 -13.21
N ASP A 702 22.29 8.65 -12.52
CA ASP A 702 23.68 8.45 -12.88
C ASP A 702 23.81 7.76 -14.24
N LEU A 703 22.93 6.81 -14.54
CA LEU A 703 22.88 6.11 -15.81
C LEU A 703 22.57 7.07 -16.96
N LYS A 704 21.54 7.92 -16.83
CA LYS A 704 21.15 8.91 -17.84
C LYS A 704 22.22 9.97 -18.04
N MET A 705 22.83 10.42 -16.94
CA MET A 705 23.99 11.32 -16.96
C MET A 705 25.18 10.70 -17.71
N PHE A 706 25.48 9.43 -17.47
CA PHE A 706 26.58 8.72 -18.12
C PHE A 706 26.28 8.46 -19.62
N GLN A 707 25.06 8.01 -19.94
CA GLN A 707 24.61 7.81 -21.32
C GLN A 707 24.66 9.10 -22.14
N PHE A 708 24.33 10.25 -21.54
CA PHE A 708 24.45 11.56 -22.18
C PHE A 708 25.88 11.85 -22.66
N THR A 709 26.89 11.39 -21.93
CA THR A 709 28.29 11.61 -22.32
C THR A 709 28.73 10.75 -23.51
N GLY A 710 28.15 9.54 -23.66
CA GLY A 710 28.59 8.55 -24.65
C GLY A 710 29.93 7.87 -24.32
N TRP A 711 30.43 8.00 -23.09
CA TRP A 711 31.68 7.39 -22.64
C TRP A 711 31.49 5.90 -22.32
N GLN A 712 32.60 5.17 -22.30
CA GLN A 712 32.66 3.78 -21.87
C GLN A 712 33.31 3.70 -20.48
N TYR A 713 32.81 2.82 -19.63
CA TYR A 713 33.35 2.60 -18.29
C TYR A 713 33.82 1.16 -18.18
N GLU A 714 35.01 0.95 -17.65
CA GLU A 714 35.57 -0.37 -17.34
C GLU A 714 35.82 -0.44 -15.84
N GLU A 715 35.19 -1.41 -15.16
CA GLU A 715 35.40 -1.62 -13.73
C GLU A 715 36.76 -2.28 -13.50
N GLY A 716 37.50 -1.77 -12.51
CA GLY A 716 38.78 -2.36 -12.10
C GLY A 716 38.59 -3.80 -11.65
N SER A 717 39.24 -4.75 -12.33
CA SER A 717 39.22 -6.16 -11.91
C SER A 717 40.40 -6.46 -10.99
N GLU A 718 40.11 -6.97 -9.78
CA GLU A 718 41.12 -7.66 -8.97
C GLU A 718 41.36 -9.02 -9.61
N ARG A 719 42.25 -9.09 -10.61
CA ARG A 719 42.70 -10.38 -11.14
C ARG A 719 43.59 -11.05 -10.10
N PRO A 720 43.24 -12.25 -9.60
CA PRO A 720 44.18 -13.02 -8.81
C PRO A 720 45.23 -13.62 -9.75
N GLY A 721 46.43 -13.04 -9.72
CA GLY A 721 47.68 -13.67 -10.15
C GLY A 721 47.87 -13.94 -11.64
N ALA A 722 48.69 -13.10 -12.29
CA ALA A 722 49.59 -13.55 -13.35
C ALA A 722 50.86 -12.71 -13.31
N SER A 723 51.89 -13.28 -12.66
CA SER A 723 53.34 -13.03 -12.80
C SER A 723 53.77 -11.67 -13.37
N ASP A 724 54.26 -10.78 -12.49
CA ASP A 724 55.60 -10.17 -12.57
C ASP A 724 55.95 -9.54 -11.21
N GLU A 725 57.15 -9.83 -10.70
CA GLU A 725 57.54 -9.74 -9.28
C GLU A 725 57.84 -8.32 -8.73
N ASP A 726 57.45 -7.21 -9.37
CA ASP A 726 57.85 -5.87 -8.90
C ASP A 726 56.73 -4.87 -8.56
N ASP A 727 55.44 -5.21 -8.67
CA ASP A 727 54.32 -4.32 -8.27
C ASP A 727 53.45 -4.93 -7.16
N GLN A 728 53.91 -4.84 -5.92
CA GLN A 728 53.06 -5.12 -4.75
C GLN A 728 52.00 -4.00 -4.60
N ASN A 729 50.72 -4.37 -4.76
CA ASN A 729 49.49 -3.55 -4.63
C ASN A 729 49.08 -2.63 -5.81
N SER A 730 49.09 -3.11 -7.05
CA SER A 730 48.33 -2.43 -8.12
C SER A 730 46.85 -2.87 -8.11
N LEU A 731 46.02 -2.20 -7.29
CA LEU A 731 44.59 -2.12 -7.64
C LEU A 731 44.51 -1.46 -9.02
N SER A 732 43.91 -2.13 -10.00
CA SER A 732 43.52 -1.45 -11.24
C SER A 732 42.34 -0.52 -10.90
N PRO A 733 42.49 0.82 -10.97
CA PRO A 733 41.37 1.72 -10.73
C PRO A 733 40.33 1.55 -11.84
N SER A 734 39.05 1.78 -11.55
CA SER A 734 38.04 1.85 -12.60
C SER A 734 38.37 2.97 -13.59
N VAL A 735 38.28 2.68 -14.89
CA VAL A 735 38.71 3.60 -15.96
C VAL A 735 37.51 4.00 -16.81
N ALA A 736 37.33 5.30 -17.00
CA ALA A 736 36.40 5.85 -18.00
C ALA A 736 37.17 6.21 -19.28
N ARG A 737 36.70 5.71 -20.43
CA ARG A 737 37.26 5.93 -21.77
C ARG A 737 36.30 6.77 -22.64
N PRO A 738 36.81 7.68 -23.47
CA PRO A 738 36.01 8.50 -24.37
C PRO A 738 35.46 7.68 -25.55
N PRO A 739 34.40 8.17 -26.22
CA PRO A 739 33.86 7.54 -27.42
C PRO A 739 34.87 7.54 -28.59
N PRO A 740 34.76 6.57 -29.52
CA PRO A 740 35.65 6.47 -30.67
C PRO A 740 35.60 7.73 -31.53
N GLY A 741 36.76 8.36 -31.74
CA GLY A 741 36.91 9.65 -32.43
C GLY A 741 37.24 10.86 -31.54
N MET A 742 37.14 10.73 -30.21
CA MET A 742 37.48 11.77 -29.22
C MET A 742 38.64 11.33 -28.29
N GLU A 743 39.45 10.37 -28.75
CA GLU A 743 40.46 9.65 -27.95
C GLU A 743 41.73 10.45 -27.60
N LEU A 744 41.97 11.56 -28.31
CA LEU A 744 43.20 12.35 -28.22
C LEU A 744 42.91 13.72 -27.60
N ASP A 745 43.75 14.16 -26.65
CA ASP A 745 43.67 15.53 -26.12
C ASP A 745 44.11 16.53 -27.20
N LEU A 746 43.13 17.21 -27.79
CA LEU A 746 43.30 18.11 -28.94
C LEU A 746 43.91 19.48 -28.58
N ASP A 747 44.25 19.69 -27.31
CA ASP A 747 44.77 20.96 -26.77
C ASP A 747 46.30 20.99 -26.62
N GLU A 748 47.03 19.89 -26.92
CA GLU A 748 48.49 19.93 -26.98
C GLU A 748 48.97 20.41 -28.37
N ASP A 749 49.79 21.47 -28.38
CA ASP A 749 50.44 22.03 -29.58
C ASP A 749 51.06 20.91 -30.46
N GLU A 750 50.84 20.99 -31.78
CA GLU A 750 51.38 20.07 -32.81
C GLU A 750 52.92 19.91 -32.82
N THR A 751 53.66 20.58 -31.93
CA THR A 751 55.12 20.63 -31.91
C THR A 751 55.81 19.50 -31.14
N SER A 752 55.06 18.62 -30.45
CA SER A 752 55.62 17.49 -29.69
C SER A 752 55.14 16.12 -30.20
N PRO A 753 55.85 15.48 -31.16
CA PRO A 753 55.39 14.24 -31.81
C PRO A 753 55.39 12.98 -30.90
N ASN A 754 55.78 13.10 -29.63
CA ASN A 754 55.93 11.96 -28.70
C ASN A 754 54.88 11.90 -27.56
N ASN A 755 53.89 12.79 -27.53
CA ASN A 755 53.02 12.95 -26.37
C ASN A 755 51.52 12.99 -26.73
N LYS A 756 51.09 12.25 -27.75
CA LYS A 756 49.66 12.00 -28.00
C LYS A 756 49.10 11.11 -26.88
N ARG A 757 48.65 11.73 -25.80
CA ARG A 757 48.08 11.04 -24.63
C ARG A 757 46.64 10.65 -24.92
N ALA A 758 46.32 9.37 -24.73
CA ALA A 758 44.95 8.92 -24.70
C ALA A 758 44.25 9.54 -23.48
N ILE A 759 43.06 10.11 -23.66
CA ILE A 759 42.26 10.66 -22.55
C ILE A 759 41.64 9.48 -21.79
N GLU A 760 42.40 8.82 -20.93
CA GLU A 760 41.87 7.80 -20.02
C GLU A 760 41.78 8.38 -18.61
N LEU A 761 40.60 8.28 -17.98
CA LEU A 761 40.36 8.81 -16.63
C LEU A 761 40.28 7.66 -15.63
N GLY A 762 41.28 7.55 -14.76
CA GLY A 762 41.30 6.58 -13.66
C GLY A 762 40.66 7.14 -12.39
N VAL A 763 39.64 6.47 -11.87
CA VAL A 763 38.98 6.81 -10.60
C VAL A 763 39.79 6.23 -9.43
N LEU A 764 40.41 7.09 -8.62
CA LEU A 764 41.27 6.66 -7.52
C LEU A 764 40.51 6.43 -6.21
N LYS A 765 39.52 7.30 -5.93
CA LYS A 765 38.67 7.22 -4.73
C LYS A 765 37.35 7.92 -5.00
N SER A 766 36.25 7.25 -4.70
CA SER A 766 34.90 7.83 -4.73
C SER A 766 34.40 8.03 -3.30
N PHE A 767 33.66 9.12 -3.11
CA PHE A 767 32.95 9.44 -1.89
C PHE A 767 31.45 9.40 -2.23
N GLU A 768 30.79 8.32 -1.84
CA GLU A 768 29.39 8.03 -2.18
C GLU A 768 28.42 9.11 -1.74
N PHE A 769 27.31 9.29 -2.44
CA PHE A 769 26.30 10.28 -2.07
C PHE A 769 25.82 10.07 -0.64
N VAL A 770 25.84 11.15 0.17
CA VAL A 770 25.29 11.13 1.53
C VAL A 770 24.12 12.11 1.61
N SER A 771 22.93 11.61 1.96
CA SER A 771 21.69 12.39 1.97
C SER A 771 21.75 13.63 2.87
N GLN A 772 22.42 13.56 4.01
CA GLN A 772 22.62 14.72 4.90
C GLN A 772 23.44 15.82 4.24
N LEU A 773 24.49 15.44 3.49
CA LEU A 773 25.42 16.37 2.82
C LEU A 773 24.96 16.78 1.40
N ARG A 774 24.04 16.02 0.81
CA ARG A 774 23.40 16.24 -0.50
C ARG A 774 24.39 16.35 -1.68
N ARG A 775 25.52 15.64 -1.60
CA ARG A 775 26.58 15.67 -2.60
C ARG A 775 27.39 14.39 -2.65
N ALA A 776 28.05 14.18 -3.79
CA ALA A 776 29.02 13.12 -4.06
C ALA A 776 30.29 13.73 -4.65
N SER A 777 31.43 13.10 -4.39
CA SER A 777 32.72 13.57 -4.88
C SER A 777 33.60 12.42 -5.35
N VAL A 778 34.45 12.67 -6.34
CA VAL A 778 35.36 11.66 -6.88
C VAL A 778 36.73 12.28 -7.13
N ILE A 779 37.77 11.52 -6.84
CA ILE A 779 39.16 11.89 -7.11
C ILE A 779 39.62 11.11 -8.34
N VAL A 780 39.92 11.83 -9.40
CA VAL A 780 40.26 11.29 -10.72
C VAL A 780 41.66 11.70 -11.11
N ARG A 781 42.34 10.80 -11.80
CA ARG A 781 43.65 11.05 -12.39
C ARG A 781 43.63 10.65 -13.86
N GLN A 782 44.10 11.55 -14.72
CA GLN A 782 44.33 11.25 -16.13
C GLN A 782 45.61 10.42 -16.27
N PHE A 783 45.55 9.34 -17.04
CA PHE A 783 46.73 8.51 -17.28
C PHE A 783 47.81 9.33 -18.02
N GLY A 784 49.02 9.37 -17.46
CA GLY A 784 50.15 10.15 -17.97
C GLY A 784 50.40 11.50 -17.28
N ASP A 785 49.50 11.99 -16.43
CA ASP A 785 49.69 13.22 -15.65
C ASP A 785 49.97 12.91 -14.15
N PRO A 786 50.99 13.51 -13.51
CA PRO A 786 51.16 13.49 -12.05
C PRO A 786 50.12 14.33 -11.27
N SER A 787 49.34 15.16 -11.95
CA SER A 787 48.23 15.93 -11.37
C SER A 787 46.99 15.05 -11.13
N GLY A 788 46.04 15.55 -10.33
CA GLY A 788 44.73 14.91 -10.17
C GLY A 788 43.63 15.94 -9.95
N ASN A 789 42.43 15.62 -10.39
CA ASN A 789 41.26 16.47 -10.30
C ASN A 789 40.23 15.88 -9.34
N ILE A 790 39.61 16.75 -8.56
CA ILE A 790 38.46 16.40 -7.72
C ILE A 790 37.23 16.95 -8.42
N TYR A 791 36.28 16.07 -8.74
CA TYR A 791 34.99 16.44 -9.28
C TYR A 791 33.91 16.23 -8.21
N VAL A 792 33.02 17.21 -8.06
CA VAL A 792 31.94 17.19 -7.08
C VAL A 792 30.63 17.50 -7.78
N LYS A 793 29.60 16.68 -7.50
CA LYS A 793 28.22 16.92 -7.93
C LYS A 793 27.30 16.93 -6.71
N GLY A 794 26.28 17.77 -6.73
CA GLY A 794 25.35 17.87 -5.60
C GLY A 794 24.28 18.92 -5.76
N ALA A 795 23.53 19.15 -4.69
CA ALA A 795 22.50 20.17 -4.66
C ALA A 795 23.10 21.58 -4.87
N PRO A 796 22.45 22.47 -5.63
CA PRO A 796 22.93 23.84 -5.83
C PRO A 796 23.24 24.58 -4.51
N GLU A 797 22.37 24.46 -3.51
CA GLU A 797 22.52 25.16 -2.24
C GLU A 797 23.77 24.76 -1.45
N CYS A 798 24.12 23.47 -1.43
CA CYS A 798 25.32 23.01 -0.72
C CYS A 798 26.62 23.43 -1.40
N MET A 799 26.59 23.82 -2.68
CA MET A 799 27.78 24.28 -3.38
C MET A 799 28.28 25.63 -2.85
N LYS A 800 27.39 26.47 -2.31
CA LYS A 800 27.77 27.76 -1.72
C LYS A 800 28.72 27.61 -0.53
N GLU A 801 28.62 26.51 0.22
CA GLU A 801 29.45 26.24 1.41
C GLU A 801 30.86 25.75 1.06
N ILE A 802 31.02 25.06 -0.08
CA ILE A 802 32.27 24.36 -0.44
C ILE A 802 33.04 25.01 -1.60
N CYS A 803 32.36 25.83 -2.41
CA CYS A 803 32.95 26.56 -3.52
C CYS A 803 33.41 27.97 -3.12
N ARG A 804 34.36 28.53 -3.86
CA ARG A 804 34.81 29.92 -3.67
C ARG A 804 33.70 30.89 -4.08
N PRO A 805 33.38 31.93 -3.28
CA PRO A 805 32.34 32.91 -3.62
C PRO A 805 32.56 33.60 -4.98
N GLU A 806 33.82 33.83 -5.34
CA GLU A 806 34.24 34.45 -6.60
C GLU A 806 33.94 33.61 -7.85
N SER A 807 33.70 32.31 -7.68
CA SER A 807 33.43 31.39 -8.80
C SER A 807 31.97 31.39 -9.27
N PHE A 808 31.06 32.02 -8.52
CA PHE A 808 29.65 32.08 -8.86
C PHE A 808 29.35 33.26 -9.80
N PRO A 809 28.51 33.05 -10.84
CA PRO A 809 28.03 34.13 -11.67
C PRO A 809 26.89 34.89 -10.97
N PRO A 810 26.65 36.18 -11.29
CA PRO A 810 25.67 37.00 -10.59
C PRO A 810 24.20 36.59 -10.84
N ASP A 811 23.94 35.85 -11.92
CA ASP A 811 22.63 35.31 -12.33
C ASP A 811 22.34 33.90 -11.76
N TYR A 812 23.18 33.40 -10.85
CA TYR A 812 23.05 32.08 -10.24
C TYR A 812 21.67 31.83 -9.60
N GLU A 813 21.22 32.74 -8.73
CA GLU A 813 19.96 32.59 -7.97
C GLU A 813 18.75 32.66 -8.91
N GLU A 814 18.77 33.60 -9.86
CA GLU A 814 17.69 33.83 -10.81
C GLU A 814 17.50 32.63 -11.75
N LEU A 815 18.59 32.08 -12.28
CA LEU A 815 18.55 30.92 -13.17
C LEU A 815 18.12 29.65 -12.42
N LEU A 816 18.62 29.47 -11.19
CA LEU A 816 18.22 28.36 -10.33
C LEU A 816 16.72 28.42 -10.02
N SER A 817 16.21 29.60 -9.64
CA SER A 817 14.79 29.86 -9.40
C SER A 817 13.95 29.57 -10.64
N TYR A 818 14.38 30.04 -11.82
CA TYR A 818 13.68 29.78 -13.08
C TYR A 818 13.49 28.29 -13.40
N TYR A 819 14.54 27.48 -13.25
CA TYR A 819 14.47 26.04 -13.52
C TYR A 819 13.67 25.29 -12.45
N THR A 820 13.85 25.63 -11.18
CA THR A 820 13.16 24.98 -10.07
C THR A 820 11.66 25.28 -10.06
N HIS A 821 11.23 26.52 -10.37
CA HIS A 821 9.80 26.87 -10.50
C HIS A 821 9.10 26.15 -11.66
N ARG A 822 9.84 25.83 -12.73
CA ARG A 822 9.33 25.04 -13.85
C ARG A 822 9.42 23.53 -13.63
N GLY A 823 9.86 23.11 -12.44
CA GLY A 823 9.89 21.69 -12.10
C GLY A 823 11.05 20.90 -12.69
N PHE A 824 12.09 21.58 -13.20
CA PHE A 824 13.33 20.91 -13.60
C PHE A 824 14.17 20.58 -12.37
N ARG A 825 14.85 19.43 -12.41
CA ARG A 825 15.82 19.07 -11.38
C ARG A 825 17.20 19.58 -11.80
N VAL A 826 17.81 20.39 -10.93
CA VAL A 826 19.10 21.03 -11.19
C VAL A 826 20.16 20.41 -10.29
N ILE A 827 21.26 19.94 -10.89
CA ILE A 827 22.44 19.47 -10.17
C ILE A 827 23.59 20.42 -10.46
N ALA A 828 24.26 20.88 -9.41
CA ALA A 828 25.41 21.75 -9.52
C ALA A 828 26.71 20.93 -9.55
N CYS A 829 27.67 21.38 -10.37
CA CYS A 829 28.98 20.75 -10.52
C CYS A 829 30.09 21.72 -10.13
N ALA A 830 31.11 21.18 -9.44
CA ALA A 830 32.29 21.91 -9.02
C ALA A 830 33.56 21.08 -9.20
N THR A 831 34.69 21.74 -9.42
CA THR A 831 35.99 21.09 -9.66
C THR A 831 37.11 21.71 -8.84
N LYS A 832 38.14 20.92 -8.54
CA LYS A 832 39.39 21.38 -7.90
C LYS A 832 40.58 20.62 -8.47
N HIS A 833 41.53 21.36 -9.01
CA HIS A 833 42.77 20.82 -9.56
C HIS A 833 43.86 20.68 -8.48
N ILE A 834 44.56 19.54 -8.44
CA ILE A 834 45.66 19.27 -7.52
C ILE A 834 46.95 18.96 -8.32
N PHE A 835 47.96 19.81 -8.16
CA PHE A 835 49.20 19.75 -8.96
C PHE A 835 50.10 18.53 -8.73
N LYS A 836 50.01 17.86 -7.56
CA LYS A 836 50.79 16.63 -7.26
C LYS A 836 49.98 15.69 -6.37
N LEU A 837 49.61 14.53 -6.93
CA LEU A 837 48.85 13.51 -6.21
C LEU A 837 49.75 12.31 -5.86
N ASN A 838 49.77 11.90 -4.57
CA ASN A 838 50.44 10.68 -4.12
C ASN A 838 49.37 9.66 -3.67
N TRP A 839 49.45 8.41 -4.12
CA TRP A 839 48.46 7.36 -3.86
C TRP A 839 48.15 7.16 -2.37
N LEU A 840 49.19 7.11 -1.54
CA LEU A 840 49.08 7.01 -0.07
C LEU A 840 48.34 8.19 0.56
N LYS A 841 48.45 9.39 -0.04
CA LYS A 841 47.75 10.59 0.42
C LYS A 841 46.27 10.54 0.02
N VAL A 842 45.94 9.97 -1.14
CA VAL A 842 44.56 9.83 -1.62
C VAL A 842 43.75 8.88 -0.73
N GLN A 843 44.31 7.73 -0.36
CA GLN A 843 43.61 6.78 0.51
C GLN A 843 43.30 7.39 1.89
N LYS A 844 44.25 8.14 2.47
CA LYS A 844 44.10 8.81 3.78
C LYS A 844 43.32 10.12 3.74
N MET A 845 43.05 10.68 2.56
CA MET A 845 42.32 11.94 2.42
C MET A 845 40.90 11.80 2.96
N LYS A 846 40.53 12.70 3.87
CA LYS A 846 39.18 12.82 4.41
C LYS A 846 38.28 13.59 3.44
N ARG A 847 36.97 13.34 3.52
CA ARG A 847 35.97 14.01 2.69
C ARG A 847 36.04 15.54 2.78
N GLU A 848 36.17 16.09 3.98
CA GLU A 848 36.24 17.54 4.23
C GLU A 848 37.42 18.22 3.51
N GLU A 849 38.57 17.54 3.39
CA GLU A 849 39.74 18.07 2.69
C GLU A 849 39.54 18.07 1.16
N ALA A 850 38.84 17.06 0.64
CA ALA A 850 38.49 16.95 -0.76
C ALA A 850 37.44 18.01 -1.15
N GLU A 851 36.42 18.19 -0.31
CA GLU A 851 35.25 19.05 -0.53
C GLU A 851 35.44 20.47 0.02
N SER A 852 36.56 21.12 -0.30
CA SER A 852 36.83 22.49 0.15
C SER A 852 37.56 23.33 -0.90
N ASN A 853 37.25 24.62 -0.97
CA ASN A 853 37.85 25.59 -1.89
C ASN A 853 37.72 25.22 -3.38
N LEU A 854 36.57 24.65 -3.76
CA LEU A 854 36.25 24.24 -5.13
C LEU A 854 35.90 25.44 -6.02
N GLU A 855 36.00 25.26 -7.33
CA GLU A 855 35.50 26.21 -8.32
C GLU A 855 34.18 25.72 -8.91
N PHE A 856 33.16 26.56 -8.87
CA PHE A 856 31.89 26.27 -9.51
C PHE A 856 32.04 26.24 -11.04
N VAL A 857 31.46 25.21 -11.67
CA VAL A 857 31.57 24.96 -13.11
C VAL A 857 30.25 25.25 -13.83
N GLY A 858 29.13 24.77 -13.30
CA GLY A 858 27.85 24.87 -13.98
C GLY A 858 26.74 23.99 -13.42
N PHE A 859 25.63 23.94 -14.15
CA PHE A 859 24.44 23.16 -13.84
C PHE A 859 24.21 22.06 -14.88
N ILE A 860 23.74 20.90 -14.40
CA ILE A 860 23.12 19.84 -15.20
C ILE A 860 21.63 19.92 -14.93
N ILE A 861 20.83 20.06 -15.98
CA ILE A 861 19.39 20.22 -15.90
C ILE A 861 18.73 18.94 -16.38
N PHE A 862 17.88 18.40 -15.52
CA PHE A 862 17.10 17.22 -15.79
C PHE A 862 15.63 17.58 -15.90
N GLU A 863 14.93 16.92 -16.82
CA GLU A 863 13.50 17.06 -17.02
C GLU A 863 12.76 15.75 -16.75
N ASN A 864 11.53 15.89 -16.24
CA ASN A 864 10.58 14.79 -16.12
C ASN A 864 9.75 14.75 -17.40
N LYS A 865 10.17 13.93 -18.36
CA LYS A 865 9.50 13.86 -19.65
C LYS A 865 8.15 13.14 -19.55
N LEU A 866 7.08 13.78 -20.00
CA LEU A 866 5.76 13.17 -20.07
C LEU A 866 5.71 12.05 -21.13
N LYS A 867 4.98 10.97 -20.85
CA LYS A 867 4.67 9.99 -21.89
C LYS A 867 3.77 10.63 -22.96
N PRO A 868 3.99 10.31 -24.25
CA PRO A 868 3.29 10.98 -25.34
C PRO A 868 1.77 10.77 -25.32
N THR A 869 1.29 9.68 -24.70
CA THR A 869 -0.14 9.36 -24.60
C THR A 869 -0.82 10.03 -23.40
N THR A 870 -0.07 10.50 -22.40
CA THR A 870 -0.63 10.97 -21.12
C THR A 870 -1.63 12.11 -21.29
N THR A 871 -1.28 13.14 -22.06
CA THR A 871 -2.10 14.35 -22.21
C THR A 871 -3.47 14.05 -22.83
N GLY A 872 -3.50 13.23 -23.90
CA GLY A 872 -4.76 12.85 -24.57
C GLY A 872 -5.69 12.01 -23.69
N ILE A 873 -5.14 11.12 -22.84
CA ILE A 873 -5.95 10.30 -21.93
C ILE A 873 -6.51 11.14 -20.77
N ILE A 874 -5.75 12.08 -20.22
CA ILE A 874 -6.24 12.98 -19.16
C ILE A 874 -7.38 13.87 -19.70
N GLU A 875 -7.27 14.34 -20.94
CA GLU A 875 -8.35 15.06 -21.63
C GLU A 875 -9.60 14.18 -21.82
N GLU A 876 -9.45 12.92 -22.25
CA GLU A 876 -10.56 11.96 -22.37
C GLU A 876 -11.27 11.73 -21.01
N LEU A 877 -10.51 11.61 -19.92
CA LEU A 877 -11.07 11.44 -18.57
C LEU A 877 -11.80 12.69 -18.08
N ARG A 878 -11.27 13.87 -18.38
CA ARG A 878 -11.89 15.17 -18.07
C ARG A 878 -13.20 15.34 -18.84
N ASP A 879 -13.22 15.03 -20.13
CA ASP A 879 -14.43 15.04 -20.97
C ASP A 879 -15.48 14.04 -20.46
N ALA A 880 -15.04 12.92 -19.88
CA ALA A 880 -15.90 11.94 -19.23
C ALA A 880 -16.40 12.36 -17.83
N ASN A 881 -16.09 13.58 -17.37
CA ASN A 881 -16.36 14.10 -16.02
C ASN A 881 -15.79 13.21 -14.89
N ILE A 882 -14.63 12.61 -15.12
CA ILE A 882 -13.90 11.83 -14.12
C ILE A 882 -12.82 12.72 -13.53
N ARG A 883 -12.83 12.87 -12.20
CA ARG A 883 -11.84 13.70 -11.52
C ARG A 883 -10.48 12.99 -11.55
N THR A 884 -9.45 13.70 -11.99
CA THR A 884 -8.07 13.21 -11.98
C THR A 884 -7.31 13.90 -10.85
N VAL A 885 -6.57 13.12 -10.07
CA VAL A 885 -5.74 13.61 -8.95
C VAL A 885 -4.33 13.06 -9.13
N MET A 886 -3.32 13.90 -9.00
CA MET A 886 -1.92 13.48 -8.99
C MET A 886 -1.47 13.24 -7.55
N CYS A 887 -0.84 12.10 -7.28
CA CYS A 887 -0.29 11.78 -5.97
C CYS A 887 1.15 11.31 -6.14
N THR A 888 2.14 12.03 -5.60
CA THR A 888 3.55 11.74 -5.84
C THR A 888 4.44 12.02 -4.63
N GLY A 889 5.58 11.35 -4.56
CA GLY A 889 6.66 11.65 -3.60
C GLY A 889 7.54 12.83 -4.03
N ASP A 890 7.34 13.36 -5.23
CA ASP A 890 8.11 14.47 -5.78
C ASP A 890 7.83 15.81 -5.10
N ASN A 891 8.68 16.81 -5.39
CA ASN A 891 8.48 18.16 -4.90
C ASN A 891 7.17 18.77 -5.44
N ILE A 892 6.57 19.66 -4.66
CA ILE A 892 5.28 20.26 -5.01
C ILE A 892 5.34 21.08 -6.31
N LEU A 893 6.42 21.85 -6.52
CA LEU A 893 6.59 22.65 -7.73
C LEU A 893 6.78 21.78 -8.98
N THR A 894 7.50 20.66 -8.87
CA THR A 894 7.69 19.73 -9.99
C THR A 894 6.38 19.05 -10.33
N ALA A 895 5.62 18.63 -9.33
CA ALA A 895 4.29 18.05 -9.50
C ALA A 895 3.30 19.03 -10.15
N ILE A 896 3.27 20.30 -9.71
CA ILE A 896 2.41 21.34 -10.30
C ILE A 896 2.80 21.61 -11.76
N SER A 897 4.10 21.67 -12.08
CA SER A 897 4.57 21.87 -13.46
C SER A 897 4.10 20.73 -14.37
N VAL A 898 4.34 19.48 -13.97
CA VAL A 898 3.89 18.29 -14.72
C VAL A 898 2.36 18.26 -14.83
N ALA A 899 1.63 18.63 -13.78
CA ALA A 899 0.17 18.71 -13.78
C ALA A 899 -0.36 19.77 -14.76
N ARG A 900 0.35 20.89 -14.94
CA ARG A 900 0.01 21.92 -15.95
C ARG A 900 0.37 21.48 -17.38
N GLU A 901 1.46 20.74 -17.55
CA GLU A 901 1.86 20.20 -18.85
C GLU A 901 0.91 19.13 -19.36
N CYS A 902 0.43 18.23 -18.48
CA CYS A 902 -0.52 17.18 -18.83
C CYS A 902 -1.99 17.62 -18.84
N ASN A 903 -2.26 18.92 -18.67
CA ASN A 903 -3.62 19.47 -18.55
C ASN A 903 -4.44 18.79 -17.44
N LEU A 904 -3.81 18.43 -16.32
CA LEU A 904 -4.54 18.07 -15.10
C LEU A 904 -5.03 19.33 -14.40
N ILE A 905 -4.12 20.31 -14.23
CA ILE A 905 -4.43 21.69 -13.85
C ILE A 905 -4.47 22.54 -15.13
N ASP A 906 -5.47 23.41 -15.26
CA ASP A 906 -5.51 24.36 -16.38
C ASP A 906 -4.33 25.34 -16.30
N ARG A 907 -3.66 25.58 -17.44
CA ARG A 907 -2.44 26.42 -17.48
C ARG A 907 -2.63 27.85 -17.00
N SER A 908 -3.87 28.35 -17.02
CA SER A 908 -4.25 29.69 -16.55
C SER A 908 -4.93 29.70 -15.18
N ALA A 909 -5.18 28.53 -14.58
CA ALA A 909 -5.82 28.43 -13.28
C ALA A 909 -4.80 28.67 -12.16
N HIS A 910 -5.25 29.39 -11.12
CA HIS A 910 -4.47 29.57 -9.91
C HIS A 910 -4.39 28.26 -9.14
N CYS A 911 -3.17 27.89 -8.77
CA CYS A 911 -2.89 26.77 -7.89
C CYS A 911 -2.44 27.31 -6.53
N PHE A 912 -3.17 26.96 -5.47
CA PHE A 912 -2.88 27.38 -4.11
C PHE A 912 -2.13 26.29 -3.34
N VAL A 913 -1.09 26.69 -2.62
CA VAL A 913 -0.25 25.81 -1.80
C VAL A 913 -0.29 26.31 -0.35
N PRO A 914 -0.57 25.42 0.62
CA PRO A 914 -0.55 25.77 2.04
C PRO A 914 0.87 25.84 2.58
N HIS A 915 1.14 26.83 3.44
CA HIS A 915 2.38 26.99 4.19
C HIS A 915 2.08 27.24 5.67
N PHE A 916 2.97 26.78 6.56
CA PHE A 916 2.86 27.05 7.99
C PHE A 916 3.36 28.47 8.28
N VAL A 917 2.48 29.34 8.79
CA VAL A 917 2.83 30.69 9.23
C VAL A 917 3.36 30.66 10.67
N GLU A 918 2.74 29.84 11.52
CA GLU A 918 3.11 29.64 12.91
C GLU A 918 3.07 28.14 13.23
N GLY A 919 4.12 27.62 13.89
CA GLY A 919 4.24 26.22 14.29
C GLY A 919 4.72 25.27 13.18
N ASP A 920 4.80 23.98 13.51
CA ASP A 920 5.24 22.90 12.63
C ASP A 920 4.12 21.87 12.41
N SER A 921 4.31 20.93 11.48
CA SER A 921 3.41 19.79 11.22
C SER A 921 3.06 18.92 12.44
N ARG A 922 3.79 19.05 13.55
CA ARG A 922 3.61 18.26 14.78
C ARG A 922 2.81 18.99 15.86
N THR A 923 2.56 20.27 15.70
CA THR A 923 1.92 21.11 16.72
C THR A 923 0.45 21.31 16.38
N ALA A 924 -0.45 21.03 17.32
CA ALA A 924 -1.90 21.11 17.09
C ALA A 924 -2.40 22.55 16.86
N LEU A 925 -1.70 23.56 17.40
CA LEU A 925 -2.04 24.99 17.29
C LEU A 925 -1.40 25.69 16.09
N SER A 926 -0.81 24.95 15.15
CA SER A 926 -0.17 25.56 13.97
C SER A 926 -1.20 26.25 13.07
N ARG A 927 -0.81 27.37 12.45
CA ARG A 927 -1.66 28.12 11.51
C ARG A 927 -1.14 28.01 10.09
N LEU A 928 -2.04 27.70 9.15
CA LEU A 928 -1.75 27.60 7.72
C LEU A 928 -2.18 28.87 6.98
N SER A 929 -1.37 29.37 6.04
CA SER A 929 -1.79 30.29 4.98
C SER A 929 -1.82 29.56 3.64
N TRP A 930 -2.83 29.83 2.82
CA TRP A 930 -2.96 29.24 1.49
C TRP A 930 -2.64 30.28 0.44
N GLU A 931 -1.50 30.14 -0.23
CA GLU A 931 -0.97 31.15 -1.15
C GLU A 931 -0.90 30.62 -2.59
N SER A 932 -1.16 31.49 -3.57
CA SER A 932 -1.06 31.13 -4.99
C SER A 932 0.41 31.08 -5.45
N VAL A 933 0.79 30.01 -6.14
CA VAL A 933 2.17 29.80 -6.63
C VAL A 933 2.61 30.87 -7.63
N ASP A 934 1.68 31.38 -8.45
CA ASP A 934 2.02 32.39 -9.48
C ASP A 934 2.10 33.81 -8.91
N ASN A 935 1.35 34.07 -7.83
CA ASN A 935 1.32 35.37 -7.17
C ASN A 935 0.86 35.20 -5.71
N PRO A 936 1.74 35.43 -4.71
CA PRO A 936 1.43 35.22 -3.30
C PRO A 936 0.41 36.23 -2.73
N ALA A 937 0.09 37.30 -3.47
CA ALA A 937 -0.93 38.28 -3.05
C ALA A 937 -2.35 37.69 -3.02
N TYR A 938 -2.60 36.58 -3.72
CA TYR A 938 -3.88 35.88 -3.68
C TYR A 938 -3.84 34.76 -2.64
N GLN A 939 -4.79 34.80 -1.70
CA GLN A 939 -4.89 33.85 -0.59
C GLN A 939 -6.28 33.21 -0.49
N LEU A 940 -6.36 32.00 0.10
CA LEU A 940 -7.63 31.38 0.48
C LEU A 940 -7.93 31.60 1.97
N ASP A 941 -9.21 31.58 2.32
CA ASP A 941 -9.69 31.59 3.70
C ASP A 941 -9.35 30.27 4.43
N ASP A 942 -8.74 30.38 5.61
CA ASP A 942 -8.23 29.25 6.41
C ASP A 942 -9.30 28.19 6.76
N ASN A 943 -10.58 28.59 6.87
CA ASN A 943 -11.68 27.72 7.33
C ASN A 943 -12.58 27.23 6.20
N THR A 944 -12.74 28.04 5.15
CA THR A 944 -13.65 27.73 4.02
C THR A 944 -12.94 27.36 2.73
N LEU A 945 -11.61 27.56 2.67
CA LEU A 945 -10.77 27.37 1.48
C LEU A 945 -11.25 28.13 0.24
N LYS A 946 -12.06 29.18 0.42
CA LYS A 946 -12.52 30.05 -0.66
C LYS A 946 -11.55 31.21 -0.87
N PRO A 947 -11.38 31.69 -2.10
CA PRO A 947 -10.51 32.82 -2.38
C PRO A 947 -10.94 34.08 -1.64
N LEU A 948 -9.99 34.72 -0.96
CA LEU A 948 -10.16 36.04 -0.36
C LEU A 948 -10.06 37.12 -1.45
N PRO A 949 -10.77 38.26 -1.30
CA PRO A 949 -10.61 39.39 -2.20
C PRO A 949 -9.17 39.92 -2.13
N PRO A 950 -8.56 40.32 -3.25
CA PRO A 950 -7.20 40.82 -3.27
C PRO A 950 -7.05 42.11 -2.44
N PRO A 951 -5.85 42.40 -1.88
CA PRO A 951 -5.58 43.62 -1.14
C PRO A 951 -5.86 44.87 -1.98
N ALA A 952 -6.37 45.95 -1.36
CA ALA A 952 -6.82 47.18 -2.02
C ALA A 952 -5.73 47.95 -2.80
N GLU A 953 -4.47 47.52 -2.73
CA GLU A 953 -3.31 48.12 -3.40
C GLU A 953 -3.00 47.48 -4.78
N HIS A 954 -3.65 46.37 -5.14
CA HIS A 954 -3.51 45.74 -6.46
C HIS A 954 -4.69 46.09 -7.38
N ASP A 955 -4.38 46.58 -8.58
CA ASP A 955 -5.35 47.08 -9.56
C ASP A 955 -6.21 45.93 -10.15
N SER A 956 -7.33 45.63 -9.48
CA SER A 956 -8.27 44.54 -9.80
C SER A 956 -9.15 44.80 -11.03
N SER A 957 -8.69 45.64 -11.97
CA SER A 957 -9.46 46.11 -13.13
C SER A 957 -9.28 45.25 -14.41
N LEU A 958 -8.44 44.20 -14.38
CA LEU A 958 -8.28 43.27 -15.49
C LEU A 958 -9.40 42.20 -15.48
N PRO A 959 -10.22 42.09 -16.56
CA PRO A 959 -11.32 41.12 -16.64
C PRO A 959 -10.89 39.64 -16.59
N TYR A 960 -9.59 39.35 -16.72
CA TYR A 960 -9.03 38.01 -16.79
C TYR A 960 -8.94 37.30 -15.42
N ASP A 961 -8.86 38.04 -14.31
CA ASP A 961 -8.63 37.44 -12.99
C ASP A 961 -9.94 36.96 -12.31
N VAL A 962 -11.05 37.70 -12.42
CA VAL A 962 -12.28 37.43 -11.64
C VAL A 962 -12.97 36.12 -12.03
N SER A 963 -12.89 35.69 -13.29
CA SER A 963 -13.43 34.39 -13.73
C SER A 963 -12.53 33.20 -13.35
N ASN A 964 -11.21 33.42 -13.27
CA ASN A 964 -10.23 32.37 -12.95
C ASN A 964 -10.18 32.05 -11.45
N LEU A 965 -10.54 32.99 -10.55
CA LEU A 965 -10.64 32.68 -9.11
C LEU A 965 -11.76 31.67 -8.78
N ARG A 966 -12.73 31.41 -9.67
CA ARG A 966 -13.75 30.36 -9.46
C ARG A 966 -13.25 28.95 -9.79
N ASN A 967 -12.27 28.83 -10.68
CA ASN A 967 -11.63 27.57 -11.07
C ASN A 967 -10.22 27.53 -10.50
N TYR A 968 -10.11 27.44 -9.17
CA TYR A 968 -8.83 27.26 -8.50
C TYR A 968 -8.59 25.79 -8.17
N SER A 969 -7.32 25.42 -8.08
CA SER A 969 -6.89 24.07 -7.70
C SER A 969 -6.00 24.15 -6.47
N ILE A 970 -6.05 23.14 -5.63
CA ILE A 970 -5.21 23.06 -4.43
C ILE A 970 -4.13 22.01 -4.64
N ALA A 971 -2.89 22.37 -4.30
CA ALA A 971 -1.77 21.44 -4.20
C ALA A 971 -1.33 21.36 -2.73
N VAL A 972 -1.29 20.15 -2.17
CA VAL A 972 -0.99 19.91 -0.75
C VAL A 972 0.27 19.06 -0.63
N SER A 973 1.17 19.43 0.28
CA SER A 973 2.35 18.63 0.63
C SER A 973 2.03 17.59 1.70
N GLY A 974 2.80 16.49 1.76
CA GLY A 974 2.55 15.39 2.70
C GLY A 974 2.52 15.79 4.17
N ASP A 975 3.41 16.70 4.59
CA ASP A 975 3.46 17.24 5.95
C ASP A 975 2.20 18.05 6.34
N VAL A 976 1.71 18.88 5.42
CA VAL A 976 0.45 19.61 5.62
C VAL A 976 -0.74 18.67 5.56
N PHE A 977 -0.76 17.71 4.63
CA PHE A 977 -1.80 16.68 4.56
C PHE A 977 -1.91 15.93 5.88
N ARG A 978 -0.77 15.55 6.48
CA ARG A 978 -0.75 14.87 7.76
C ARG A 978 -1.33 15.72 8.89
N TRP A 979 -0.92 16.98 8.97
CA TRP A 979 -1.46 17.92 9.95
C TRP A 979 -2.98 18.10 9.78
N LEU A 980 -3.46 18.23 8.53
CA LEU A 980 -4.88 18.36 8.21
C LEU A 980 -5.69 17.12 8.62
N VAL A 981 -5.13 15.93 8.46
CA VAL A 981 -5.80 14.68 8.85
C VAL A 981 -5.86 14.52 10.36
N ASP A 982 -4.80 14.90 11.08
CA ASP A 982 -4.69 14.69 12.52
C ASP A 982 -5.38 15.78 13.36
N PHE A 983 -5.31 17.04 12.93
CA PHE A 983 -5.68 18.19 13.75
C PHE A 983 -6.75 19.11 13.15
N ALA A 984 -6.94 19.12 11.82
CA ALA A 984 -7.86 20.10 11.22
C ALA A 984 -9.34 19.72 11.38
N SER A 985 -10.20 20.74 11.22
CA SER A 985 -11.65 20.54 11.28
C SER A 985 -12.14 19.61 10.14
N PRO A 986 -13.19 18.80 10.37
CA PRO A 986 -13.70 17.87 9.36
C PRO A 986 -14.23 18.59 8.11
N LYS A 987 -14.61 19.87 8.23
CA LYS A 987 -15.04 20.70 7.09
C LYS A 987 -13.87 21.05 6.19
N VAL A 988 -12.76 21.55 6.75
CA VAL A 988 -11.55 21.89 6.00
C VAL A 988 -10.97 20.64 5.34
N LEU A 989 -10.92 19.52 6.07
CA LEU A 989 -10.46 18.24 5.52
C LEU A 989 -11.30 17.81 4.31
N ARG A 990 -12.63 17.89 4.40
CA ARG A 990 -13.53 17.53 3.30
C ARG A 990 -13.34 18.44 2.09
N GLU A 991 -13.28 19.76 2.28
CA GLU A 991 -13.08 20.71 1.18
C GLU A 991 -11.71 20.52 0.51
N MET A 992 -10.64 20.31 1.29
CA MET A 992 -9.32 19.98 0.76
C MET A 992 -9.34 18.69 -0.06
N LEU A 993 -10.05 17.64 0.39
CA LEU A 993 -10.21 16.41 -0.39
C LEU A 993 -11.05 16.61 -1.67
N VAL A 994 -11.96 17.58 -1.73
CA VAL A 994 -12.78 17.87 -2.91
C VAL A 994 -12.07 18.78 -3.92
N CYS A 995 -11.29 19.75 -3.44
CA CYS A 995 -10.58 20.73 -4.28
C CYS A 995 -9.12 20.35 -4.59
N GLY A 996 -8.53 19.42 -3.83
CA GLY A 996 -7.14 18.98 -4.00
C GLY A 996 -6.91 18.25 -5.32
N GLN A 997 -6.03 18.75 -6.17
CA GLN A 997 -5.67 18.11 -7.45
C GLN A 997 -4.28 17.49 -7.44
N VAL A 998 -3.36 18.04 -6.65
CA VAL A 998 -1.98 17.57 -6.56
C VAL A 998 -1.63 17.33 -5.09
N PHE A 999 -1.19 16.11 -4.79
CA PHE A 999 -0.65 15.73 -3.48
C PHE A 999 0.81 15.35 -3.69
N ALA A 1000 1.71 16.17 -3.18
CA ALA A 1000 3.14 16.05 -3.41
C ALA A 1000 3.88 15.69 -2.12
N ARG A 1001 5.09 15.13 -2.24
CA ARG A 1001 5.89 14.60 -1.11
C ARG A 1001 5.13 13.62 -0.22
N MET A 1002 4.26 12.83 -0.82
CA MET A 1002 3.47 11.84 -0.11
C MET A 1002 4.31 10.57 0.10
N SER A 1003 4.41 10.14 1.34
CA SER A 1003 4.90 8.79 1.68
C SER A 1003 3.91 7.71 1.19
N PRO A 1004 4.36 6.46 0.96
CA PRO A 1004 3.49 5.36 0.57
C PRO A 1004 2.25 5.18 1.47
N ASP A 1005 2.42 5.37 2.77
CA ASP A 1005 1.33 5.28 3.77
C ASP A 1005 0.34 6.44 3.61
N GLU A 1006 0.80 7.66 3.34
CA GLU A 1006 -0.06 8.80 3.08
C GLU A 1006 -0.83 8.65 1.76
N LYS A 1007 -0.24 8.03 0.73
CA LYS A 1007 -0.97 7.69 -0.51
C LYS A 1007 -2.12 6.73 -0.23
N HIS A 1008 -1.87 5.71 0.60
CA HIS A 1008 -2.89 4.77 1.05
C HIS A 1008 -4.01 5.48 1.82
N GLU A 1009 -3.65 6.32 2.79
CA GLU A 1009 -4.61 7.07 3.60
C GLU A 1009 -5.43 8.06 2.76
N LEU A 1010 -4.82 8.74 1.78
CA LEU A 1010 -5.54 9.62 0.86
C LEU A 1010 -6.66 8.88 0.13
N VAL A 1011 -6.41 7.67 -0.38
CA VAL A 1011 -7.43 6.85 -1.04
C VAL A 1011 -8.54 6.48 -0.06
N GLU A 1012 -8.23 6.07 1.16
CA GLU A 1012 -9.25 5.74 2.17
C GLU A 1012 -10.08 6.97 2.58
N LYS A 1013 -9.48 8.16 2.68
CA LYS A 1013 -10.20 9.40 2.98
C LYS A 1013 -11.10 9.82 1.82
N LEU A 1014 -10.66 9.66 0.57
CA LEU A 1014 -11.53 9.89 -0.60
C LEU A 1014 -12.70 8.90 -0.63
N GLN A 1015 -12.48 7.62 -0.27
CA GLN A 1015 -13.57 6.65 -0.13
C GLN A 1015 -14.53 7.00 1.01
N SER A 1016 -14.03 7.60 2.10
CA SER A 1016 -14.86 7.98 3.26
C SER A 1016 -15.87 9.09 2.95
N ILE A 1017 -15.64 9.87 1.89
CA ILE A 1017 -16.59 10.89 1.39
C ILE A 1017 -17.51 10.36 0.27
N ASP A 1018 -17.65 9.02 0.19
CA ASP A 1018 -18.48 8.28 -0.77
C ASP A 1018 -18.02 8.37 -2.25
N TYR A 1019 -16.78 8.78 -2.53
CA TYR A 1019 -16.22 8.62 -3.89
C TYR A 1019 -15.82 7.17 -4.17
N CYS A 1020 -16.10 6.71 -5.38
CA CYS A 1020 -15.52 5.48 -5.89
C CYS A 1020 -14.12 5.77 -6.45
N CYS A 1021 -13.08 5.28 -5.77
CA CYS A 1021 -11.70 5.67 -6.02
C CYS A 1021 -10.94 4.64 -6.84
N GLY A 1022 -10.37 5.10 -7.96
CA GLY A 1022 -9.39 4.36 -8.75
C GLY A 1022 -7.98 4.84 -8.41
N PHE A 1023 -7.00 3.94 -8.48
CA PHE A 1023 -5.58 4.30 -8.37
C PHE A 1023 -4.80 3.62 -9.49
N CYS A 1024 -3.96 4.38 -10.19
CA CYS A 1024 -3.06 3.90 -11.24
C CYS A 1024 -1.63 4.23 -10.85
N GLY A 1025 -0.78 3.20 -10.79
CA GLY A 1025 0.62 3.30 -10.39
C GLY A 1025 1.46 2.18 -10.98
N ASP A 1026 2.77 2.31 -10.92
CA ASP A 1026 3.73 1.38 -11.51
C ASP A 1026 4.78 0.86 -10.52
N GLY A 1027 5.10 1.63 -9.47
CA GLY A 1027 6.03 1.24 -8.40
C GLY A 1027 5.37 0.56 -7.20
N ALA A 1028 6.14 -0.15 -6.35
CA ALA A 1028 5.54 -0.72 -5.14
C ALA A 1028 5.35 0.28 -3.99
N ASN A 1029 5.91 1.49 -4.12
CA ASN A 1029 5.50 2.63 -3.29
C ASN A 1029 3.98 2.90 -3.39
N ASP A 1030 3.33 2.45 -4.47
CA ASP A 1030 1.89 2.57 -4.68
C ASP A 1030 1.09 1.33 -4.29
N CYS A 1031 1.75 0.23 -3.90
CA CYS A 1031 1.11 -1.06 -3.60
C CYS A 1031 0.02 -0.92 -2.52
N GLY A 1032 0.27 -0.10 -1.48
CA GLY A 1032 -0.72 0.21 -0.45
C GLY A 1032 -1.96 0.90 -1.02
N ALA A 1033 -1.76 1.93 -1.86
CA ALA A 1033 -2.83 2.71 -2.45
C ALA A 1033 -3.62 1.91 -3.51
N LEU A 1034 -2.92 1.16 -4.38
CA LEU A 1034 -3.51 0.24 -5.37
C LEU A 1034 -4.43 -0.80 -4.73
N LYS A 1035 -4.05 -1.29 -3.54
CA LYS A 1035 -4.83 -2.27 -2.78
C LYS A 1035 -6.04 -1.65 -2.06
N ALA A 1036 -5.89 -0.43 -1.53
CA ALA A 1036 -6.99 0.30 -0.88
C ALA A 1036 -8.05 0.74 -1.88
N ALA A 1037 -7.63 1.13 -3.09
CA ALA A 1037 -8.54 1.58 -4.13
C ALA A 1037 -9.60 0.54 -4.46
N ASP A 1038 -10.80 1.01 -4.76
CA ASP A 1038 -11.89 0.17 -5.26
C ASP A 1038 -11.43 -0.54 -6.55
N VAL A 1039 -10.70 0.20 -7.38
CA VAL A 1039 -10.07 -0.28 -8.62
C VAL A 1039 -8.61 0.19 -8.67
N GLY A 1040 -7.69 -0.69 -8.29
CA GLY A 1040 -6.25 -0.50 -8.51
C GLY A 1040 -5.80 -1.04 -9.88
N ILE A 1041 -5.00 -0.25 -10.60
CA ILE A 1041 -4.43 -0.62 -11.90
C ILE A 1041 -2.91 -0.49 -11.80
N SER A 1042 -2.21 -1.62 -11.96
CA SER A 1042 -0.74 -1.66 -12.03
C SER A 1042 -0.26 -1.63 -13.48
N LEU A 1043 0.73 -0.78 -13.78
CA LEU A 1043 1.36 -0.70 -15.11
C LEU A 1043 2.59 -1.60 -15.28
N SER A 1044 3.05 -2.25 -14.21
CA SER A 1044 4.21 -3.14 -14.22
C SER A 1044 3.82 -4.61 -14.05
N GLU A 1045 4.62 -5.53 -14.63
CA GLU A 1045 4.50 -6.99 -14.44
C GLU A 1045 5.22 -7.51 -13.18
N ALA A 1046 5.88 -6.63 -12.40
CA ALA A 1046 6.59 -7.01 -11.17
C ALA A 1046 5.63 -7.71 -10.20
N GLU A 1047 6.09 -8.65 -9.37
CA GLU A 1047 5.19 -9.39 -8.46
C GLU A 1047 4.48 -8.48 -7.44
N ALA A 1048 5.01 -7.28 -7.15
CA ALA A 1048 4.31 -6.25 -6.39
C ALA A 1048 2.96 -5.82 -7.02
N SER A 1049 2.81 -5.97 -8.35
CA SER A 1049 1.56 -5.74 -9.10
C SER A 1049 0.43 -6.71 -8.73
N VAL A 1050 0.74 -7.82 -8.04
CA VAL A 1050 -0.23 -8.82 -7.58
C VAL A 1050 -1.24 -8.23 -6.58
N ALA A 1051 -0.87 -7.13 -5.91
CA ALA A 1051 -1.78 -6.40 -5.03
C ALA A 1051 -2.90 -5.66 -5.80
N ALA A 1052 -2.65 -5.27 -7.05
CA ALA A 1052 -3.64 -4.59 -7.88
C ALA A 1052 -4.60 -5.59 -8.53
N PRO A 1053 -5.92 -5.32 -8.53
CA PRO A 1053 -6.87 -6.20 -9.19
C PRO A 1053 -6.75 -6.22 -10.72
N PHE A 1054 -6.21 -5.16 -11.31
CA PHE A 1054 -5.93 -5.04 -12.74
C PHE A 1054 -4.43 -4.83 -12.96
N THR A 1055 -3.87 -5.54 -13.93
CA THR A 1055 -2.48 -5.40 -14.37
C THR A 1055 -2.44 -5.20 -15.88
N SER A 1056 -1.84 -4.10 -16.32
CA SER A 1056 -1.57 -3.82 -17.74
C SER A 1056 -0.16 -4.28 -18.09
N ARG A 1057 0.02 -4.87 -19.27
CA ARG A 1057 1.36 -5.11 -19.85
C ARG A 1057 1.91 -3.92 -20.62
N ILE A 1058 1.02 -2.99 -20.97
CA ILE A 1058 1.40 -1.76 -21.66
C ILE A 1058 1.70 -0.73 -20.58
N PHE A 1059 2.92 -0.20 -20.59
CA PHE A 1059 3.42 0.78 -19.63
C PHE A 1059 2.88 2.20 -19.91
N ASP A 1060 1.56 2.34 -20.09
CA ASP A 1060 0.87 3.62 -20.31
C ASP A 1060 -0.49 3.68 -19.60
N ILE A 1061 -1.01 4.89 -19.43
CA ILE A 1061 -2.30 5.10 -18.77
C ILE A 1061 -3.51 4.81 -19.67
N SER A 1062 -3.31 4.31 -20.89
CA SER A 1062 -4.39 3.99 -21.84
C SER A 1062 -5.34 2.90 -21.32
N CYS A 1063 -4.85 2.07 -20.39
CA CYS A 1063 -5.63 1.04 -19.73
C CYS A 1063 -6.76 1.60 -18.85
N VAL A 1064 -6.63 2.81 -18.31
CA VAL A 1064 -7.62 3.42 -17.40
C VAL A 1064 -8.97 3.66 -18.09
N PRO A 1065 -9.07 4.43 -19.19
CA PRO A 1065 -10.32 4.62 -19.90
C PRO A 1065 -10.88 3.29 -20.43
N GLU A 1066 -10.02 2.33 -20.80
CA GLU A 1066 -10.47 1.01 -21.26
C GLU A 1066 -11.14 0.18 -20.16
N VAL A 1067 -10.59 0.20 -18.94
CA VAL A 1067 -11.22 -0.44 -17.77
C VAL A 1067 -12.56 0.24 -17.44
N ILE A 1068 -12.63 1.57 -17.53
CA ILE A 1068 -13.87 2.31 -17.28
C ILE A 1068 -14.92 2.00 -18.35
N ARG A 1069 -14.53 1.99 -19.63
CA ARG A 1069 -15.38 1.71 -20.79
C ARG A 1069 -15.96 0.29 -20.70
N GLU A 1070 -15.11 -0.71 -20.49
CA GLU A 1070 -15.55 -2.11 -20.32
C GLU A 1070 -16.34 -2.29 -19.02
N GLY A 1071 -15.98 -1.60 -17.94
CA GLY A 1071 -16.71 -1.63 -16.68
C GLY A 1071 -18.13 -1.05 -16.79
N ARG A 1072 -18.30 0.09 -17.49
CA ARG A 1072 -19.62 0.68 -17.80
C ARG A 1072 -20.42 -0.25 -18.71
N GLY A 1073 -19.80 -0.85 -19.73
CA GLY A 1073 -20.43 -1.86 -20.59
C GLY A 1073 -20.89 -3.10 -19.81
N ALA A 1074 -20.05 -3.65 -18.94
CA ALA A 1074 -20.35 -4.79 -18.08
C ALA A 1074 -21.47 -4.46 -17.07
N LEU A 1075 -21.47 -3.25 -16.50
CA LEU A 1075 -22.51 -2.79 -15.59
C LEU A 1075 -23.87 -2.69 -16.31
N VAL A 1076 -23.92 -2.02 -17.47
CA VAL A 1076 -25.14 -1.83 -18.25
C VAL A 1076 -25.70 -3.16 -18.76
N THR A 1077 -24.83 -4.04 -19.24
CA THR A 1077 -25.23 -5.40 -19.67
C THR A 1077 -25.77 -6.22 -18.49
N SER A 1078 -25.12 -6.16 -17.32
CA SER A 1078 -25.59 -6.84 -16.10
C SER A 1078 -26.97 -6.34 -15.65
N PHE A 1079 -27.19 -5.02 -15.63
CA PHE A 1079 -28.51 -4.44 -15.33
C PHE A 1079 -29.56 -4.80 -16.37
N SER A 1080 -29.19 -4.81 -17.65
CA SER A 1080 -30.11 -5.16 -18.76
C SER A 1080 -30.52 -6.63 -18.67
N CYS A 1081 -29.58 -7.54 -18.41
CA CYS A 1081 -29.87 -8.96 -18.20
C CYS A 1081 -30.75 -9.17 -16.96
N PHE A 1082 -30.45 -8.48 -15.85
CA PHE A 1082 -31.27 -8.56 -14.66
C PHE A 1082 -32.70 -8.04 -14.88
N LYS A 1083 -32.86 -6.89 -15.55
CA LYS A 1083 -34.16 -6.32 -15.90
C LYS A 1083 -34.94 -7.25 -16.82
N TYR A 1084 -34.27 -7.84 -17.80
CA TYR A 1084 -34.86 -8.82 -18.71
C TYR A 1084 -35.37 -10.05 -17.96
N MET A 1085 -34.54 -10.65 -17.10
CA MET A 1085 -34.91 -11.80 -16.27
C MET A 1085 -36.05 -11.47 -15.29
N SER A 1086 -36.03 -10.29 -14.71
CA SER A 1086 -37.07 -9.80 -13.80
C SER A 1086 -38.42 -9.62 -14.51
N LEU A 1087 -38.40 -9.02 -15.71
CA LEU A 1087 -39.60 -8.86 -16.53
C LEU A 1087 -40.14 -10.22 -16.98
N TYR A 1088 -39.24 -11.13 -17.35
CA TYR A 1088 -39.59 -12.50 -17.70
C TYR A 1088 -40.35 -13.20 -16.56
N SER A 1089 -39.83 -13.16 -15.32
CA SER A 1089 -40.52 -13.70 -14.14
C SER A 1089 -41.91 -13.10 -13.94
N ALA A 1090 -42.05 -11.78 -14.10
CA ALA A 1090 -43.34 -11.11 -13.93
C ALA A 1090 -44.37 -11.53 -15.00
N ILE A 1091 -43.93 -11.65 -16.26
CA ILE A 1091 -44.77 -12.11 -17.38
C ILE A 1091 -45.18 -13.57 -17.17
N GLN A 1092 -44.23 -14.44 -16.79
CA GLN A 1092 -44.48 -15.85 -16.55
C GLN A 1092 -45.45 -16.05 -15.37
N PHE A 1093 -45.20 -15.37 -14.25
CA PHE A 1093 -46.09 -15.38 -13.09
C PHE A 1093 -47.52 -14.93 -13.43
N THR A 1094 -47.66 -13.84 -14.18
CA THR A 1094 -48.97 -13.31 -14.59
C THR A 1094 -49.69 -14.28 -15.54
N SER A 1095 -48.96 -14.82 -16.52
CA SER A 1095 -49.51 -15.77 -17.50
C SER A 1095 -49.99 -17.06 -16.83
N VAL A 1096 -49.17 -17.64 -15.95
CA VAL A 1096 -49.54 -18.85 -15.20
C VAL A 1096 -50.69 -18.58 -14.23
N SER A 1097 -50.72 -17.41 -13.56
CA SER A 1097 -51.85 -17.03 -12.70
C SER A 1097 -53.18 -16.93 -13.46
N PHE A 1098 -53.17 -16.38 -14.69
CA PHE A 1098 -54.37 -16.33 -15.53
C PHE A 1098 -54.79 -17.71 -16.04
N LEU A 1099 -53.84 -18.57 -16.41
CA LEU A 1099 -54.12 -19.95 -16.81
C LEU A 1099 -54.69 -20.76 -15.64
N TYR A 1100 -54.16 -20.58 -14.42
CA TYR A 1100 -54.70 -21.17 -13.21
C TYR A 1100 -56.10 -20.67 -12.86
N ALA A 1101 -56.42 -19.41 -13.17
CA ALA A 1101 -57.79 -18.91 -13.02
C ALA A 1101 -58.79 -19.63 -13.95
N SER A 1102 -58.34 -20.13 -15.10
CA SER A 1102 -59.13 -20.93 -16.04
C SER A 1102 -58.91 -22.44 -15.93
N ALA A 1103 -58.24 -22.90 -14.86
CA ALA A 1103 -57.91 -24.31 -14.62
C ALA A 1103 -57.10 -24.98 -15.76
N SER A 1104 -56.22 -24.21 -16.41
CA SER A 1104 -55.31 -24.66 -17.47
C SER A 1104 -53.84 -24.48 -17.05
N ASN A 1105 -52.92 -25.18 -17.71
CA ASN A 1105 -51.48 -24.92 -17.56
C ASN A 1105 -50.70 -25.10 -18.87
N LEU A 1106 -49.49 -24.54 -18.90
CA LEU A 1106 -48.48 -24.77 -19.93
C LEU A 1106 -47.92 -26.20 -19.81
N GLY A 1107 -47.60 -26.82 -20.95
CA GLY A 1107 -46.96 -28.15 -20.99
C GLY A 1107 -45.43 -28.09 -20.94
N ASP A 1108 -44.79 -29.23 -20.66
CA ASP A 1108 -43.32 -29.39 -20.54
C ASP A 1108 -42.54 -28.76 -21.71
N PHE A 1109 -42.92 -29.12 -22.94
CA PHE A 1109 -42.23 -28.64 -24.14
C PHE A 1109 -42.40 -27.13 -24.36
N GLN A 1110 -43.49 -26.55 -23.85
CA GLN A 1110 -43.72 -25.10 -23.95
C GLN A 1110 -42.80 -24.35 -22.99
N PHE A 1111 -42.71 -24.79 -21.72
CA PHE A 1111 -41.75 -24.23 -20.76
C PHE A 1111 -40.30 -24.39 -21.23
N LEU A 1112 -39.95 -25.58 -21.72
CA LEU A 1112 -38.60 -25.84 -22.24
C LEU A 1112 -38.27 -24.96 -23.43
N PHE A 1113 -39.19 -24.81 -24.38
CA PHE A 1113 -38.99 -23.93 -25.53
C PHE A 1113 -38.82 -22.46 -25.12
N ILE A 1114 -39.65 -21.99 -24.17
CA ILE A 1114 -39.54 -20.62 -23.65
C ILE A 1114 -38.17 -20.42 -22.98
N ASP A 1115 -37.82 -21.22 -21.98
CA ASP A 1115 -36.60 -21.02 -21.20
C ASP A 1115 -35.31 -21.26 -21.99
N LEU A 1116 -35.23 -22.38 -22.73
CA LEU A 1116 -34.00 -22.81 -23.36
C LEU A 1116 -33.81 -22.23 -24.77
N ALA A 1117 -34.87 -22.14 -25.57
CA ALA A 1117 -34.76 -21.70 -26.97
C ALA A 1117 -34.96 -20.19 -27.14
N LEU A 1118 -35.73 -19.53 -26.28
CA LEU A 1118 -35.95 -18.09 -26.35
C LEU A 1118 -35.12 -17.33 -25.32
N ILE A 1119 -35.27 -17.63 -24.03
CA ILE A 1119 -34.68 -16.79 -22.96
C ILE A 1119 -33.16 -16.91 -22.91
N LEU A 1120 -32.61 -18.12 -22.88
CA LEU A 1120 -31.16 -18.33 -22.72
C LEU A 1120 -30.33 -17.73 -23.87
N PRO A 1121 -30.65 -17.94 -25.17
CA PRO A 1121 -29.88 -17.36 -26.26
C PRO A 1121 -29.95 -15.83 -26.25
N ILE A 1122 -31.13 -15.24 -26.02
CA ILE A 1122 -31.29 -13.79 -25.93
C ILE A 1122 -30.43 -13.23 -24.79
N ALA A 1123 -30.44 -13.88 -23.62
CA ALA A 1123 -29.61 -13.44 -22.50
C ALA A 1123 -28.10 -13.51 -22.82
N ILE A 1124 -27.65 -14.56 -23.53
CA ILE A 1124 -26.25 -14.68 -23.97
C ILE A 1124 -25.90 -13.58 -24.98
N PHE A 1125 -26.74 -13.33 -25.98
CA PHE A 1125 -26.52 -12.27 -26.97
C PHE A 1125 -26.52 -10.88 -26.32
N MET A 1126 -27.40 -10.64 -25.34
CA MET A 1126 -27.39 -9.42 -24.55
C MET A 1126 -26.08 -9.27 -23.76
N GLY A 1127 -25.59 -10.34 -23.14
CA GLY A 1127 -24.28 -10.36 -22.46
C GLY A 1127 -23.09 -10.12 -23.39
N TRP A 1128 -23.21 -10.44 -24.68
CA TRP A 1128 -22.16 -10.22 -25.67
C TRP A 1128 -22.04 -8.76 -26.13
N THR A 1129 -22.97 -7.89 -25.75
CA THR A 1129 -22.94 -6.46 -26.09
C THR A 1129 -21.63 -5.82 -25.62
N GLY A 1130 -20.92 -5.16 -26.55
CA GLY A 1130 -19.70 -4.42 -26.26
C GLY A 1130 -19.97 -2.97 -25.85
N PRO A 1131 -19.01 -2.31 -25.22
CA PRO A 1131 -19.12 -0.88 -24.94
C PRO A 1131 -18.98 -0.05 -26.23
N TYR A 1132 -19.50 1.17 -26.20
CA TYR A 1132 -19.28 2.17 -27.26
C TYR A 1132 -17.79 2.57 -27.27
N PRO A 1133 -17.18 2.72 -28.47
CA PRO A 1133 -15.77 3.12 -28.60
C PRO A 1133 -15.48 4.48 -27.96
#